data_AF-A0AAV4SD85-F1
#
_entry.id   AF-A0AAV4SD85-F1
#
_cell.length_a   1.000
_cell.length_b   1.000
_cell.length_c   1.000
_cell.angle_alpha   90.00
_cell.angle_beta   90.00
_cell.angle_gamma   90.00
#
_symmetry.space_group_name_H-M   'P 1'
#
loop_
_entity.id
_entity.type
_entity.pdbx_description
1 polymer ?
#
loop_
_entity_poly.entity_id
_entity_poly.type
_entity_poly.pdbx_seq_one_letter_code
_entity_poly.pdbx_strand_id
1 'polypeptide(L)'
;MGPNFKWESFKVWGEKERIEFVNYCQSMLEKFQGTSLTSGSEPKDLNFVLYELCKSCVNGDISIETTVSALNEILSLHPEIPSLIADILCVLDIETQSSELGQQNRKIQNRVLDVILESFECKPNYSNYFCQLLHSYFWIFRHNKSARIDGAQLYIKQLNSLSTNPANTDSNKDSPKTDSKIEFEDNQKLGLLAALIDIGDWEHAHQLIGCFPNYYATSHSFIAKKLCSLIHILIDDFYKKHSFTPHVKASPTYRSSSDGKIIRLSRYWMNSKSEVPEYGLSAISNVMDECLLPSLSLLEGNCCIAEDVWSLLKLFPYQSRYTFYYNWKTTTNASHPMLIKVKGKLSHSNPGYIFDYILSQIQTWDNLIVPVIDSLKYLTSVSYDVLACCVIEALGNSAKERMKHDGTSISLWLSSLANFGGAVFKKYPIDISGLLQHVANQLIAGKSLDLLILKEVVQKMAGIEASEEMTAEQLEAMTGGELLRSEGGYFNQMRNVKKSSQRLKESLLDQDLAIPLCLLMAQQRNCILYHESDNSHVKLVGKLYDQCQDTLVQYGSFLANNLNMEDYANRLPPVSALMTEYSIQTDVAFYLSRPSLNHILNSKFEELRKQDKSMKTLTTPQSTKKYIEVALIL
;
A
#
# COMPACT_ATOMS: atom_id res chain seq x y z
N MET A 1 55.25 -27.57 47.21
CA MET A 1 56.21 -27.39 46.09
C MET A 1 55.39 -27.32 44.81
N GLY A 2 55.11 -26.12 44.30
CA GLY A 2 54.35 -25.97 43.06
C GLY A 2 55.22 -26.31 41.84
N PRO A 3 54.63 -26.77 40.72
CA PRO A 3 55.39 -27.05 39.52
C PRO A 3 56.08 -25.77 39.05
N ASN A 4 57.40 -25.82 38.87
CA ASN A 4 58.17 -24.72 38.29
C ASN A 4 57.72 -24.53 36.84
N PHE A 5 57.00 -23.45 36.54
CA PHE A 5 56.68 -23.06 35.18
C PHE A 5 57.98 -22.69 34.45
N LYS A 6 58.29 -23.43 33.38
CA LYS A 6 59.38 -23.10 32.46
C LYS A 6 58.76 -22.86 31.09
N TRP A 7 58.78 -21.61 30.63
CA TRP A 7 58.33 -21.23 29.28
C TRP A 7 59.07 -22.01 28.19
N GLU A 8 60.31 -22.40 28.44
CA GLU A 8 61.14 -23.21 27.52
C GLU A 8 60.50 -24.56 27.12
N SER A 9 59.55 -25.07 27.91
CA SER A 9 58.79 -26.30 27.63
C SER A 9 57.78 -26.14 26.50
N PHE A 10 57.43 -24.91 26.12
CA PHE A 10 56.35 -24.57 25.20
C PHE A 10 56.83 -24.06 23.83
N LYS A 11 58.07 -24.39 23.43
CA LYS A 11 58.66 -23.95 22.14
C LYS A 11 58.03 -24.59 20.89
N VAL A 12 57.22 -25.64 21.05
CA VAL A 12 56.40 -26.23 19.99
C VAL A 12 54.96 -26.22 20.49
N TRP A 13 54.12 -25.37 19.89
CA TRP A 13 52.75 -25.16 20.35
C TRP A 13 51.78 -26.07 19.59
N GLY A 14 51.16 -27.01 20.31
CA GLY A 14 50.16 -27.95 19.80
C GLY A 14 48.94 -28.05 20.72
N GLU A 15 48.02 -28.97 20.40
CA GLU A 15 46.74 -29.11 21.11
C GLU A 15 46.92 -29.63 22.55
N LYS A 16 47.96 -30.43 22.81
CA LYS A 16 48.28 -30.93 24.15
C LYS A 16 48.85 -29.83 25.05
N GLU A 17 49.77 -29.04 24.49
CA GLU A 17 50.44 -27.94 25.17
C GLU A 17 49.44 -26.82 25.49
N ARG A 18 48.47 -26.58 24.60
CA ARG A 18 47.31 -25.69 24.83
C ARG A 18 46.51 -26.12 26.06
N ILE A 19 46.14 -27.41 26.15
CA ILE A 19 45.36 -27.95 27.28
C ILE A 19 46.16 -27.88 28.59
N GLU A 20 47.45 -28.22 28.56
CA GLU A 20 48.32 -28.10 29.74
C GLU A 20 48.47 -26.65 30.21
N PHE A 21 48.58 -25.70 29.27
CA PHE A 21 48.65 -24.28 29.57
C PHE A 21 47.35 -23.74 30.19
N VAL A 22 46.18 -24.12 29.66
CA VAL A 22 44.87 -23.73 30.18
C VAL A 22 44.66 -24.31 31.58
N ASN A 23 44.98 -25.59 31.81
CA ASN A 23 44.92 -26.23 33.13
C ASN A 23 45.88 -25.57 34.13
N TYR A 24 47.06 -25.16 33.67
CA TYR A 24 48.00 -24.41 34.50
C TYR A 24 47.42 -23.05 34.93
N CYS A 25 46.82 -22.30 33.99
CA CYS A 25 46.14 -21.05 34.28
C CYS A 25 44.96 -21.23 35.24
N GLN A 26 44.13 -22.26 35.06
CA GLN A 26 43.05 -22.63 35.98
C GLN A 26 43.58 -22.89 37.40
N SER A 27 44.66 -23.68 37.52
CA SER A 27 45.28 -24.00 38.83
C SER A 27 45.90 -22.79 39.53
N MET A 28 46.27 -21.74 38.78
CA MET A 28 46.73 -20.47 39.34
C MET A 28 45.55 -19.62 39.80
N LEU A 29 44.49 -19.55 39.00
CA LEU A 29 43.26 -18.83 39.35
C LEU A 29 42.58 -19.40 40.61
N GLU A 30 42.56 -20.72 40.80
CA GLU A 30 42.03 -21.34 42.02
C GLU A 30 42.81 -20.97 43.29
N LYS A 31 44.09 -20.60 43.17
CA LYS A 31 44.94 -20.18 44.30
C LYS A 31 44.78 -18.70 44.65
N PHE A 32 44.23 -17.89 43.74
CA PHE A 32 43.99 -16.47 43.93
C PHE A 32 42.50 -16.22 44.26
N GLN A 33 42.10 -16.47 45.51
CA GLN A 33 40.79 -16.06 46.01
C GLN A 33 40.95 -14.85 46.94
N GLY A 34 40.96 -13.63 46.39
CA GLY A 34 40.60 -12.45 47.19
C GLY A 34 41.40 -11.14 47.00
N THR A 35 42.32 -11.01 46.04
CA THR A 35 42.92 -9.70 45.70
C THR A 35 42.90 -9.48 44.20
N SER A 36 42.76 -8.22 43.77
CA SER A 36 42.72 -7.82 42.36
C SER A 36 43.92 -8.40 41.61
N LEU A 37 43.70 -8.95 40.42
CA LEU A 37 44.72 -9.57 39.55
C LEU A 37 45.88 -8.63 39.13
N THR A 38 45.88 -7.38 39.60
CA THR A 38 46.79 -6.30 39.18
C THR A 38 47.92 -5.99 40.16
N SER A 39 47.94 -6.59 41.36
CA SER A 39 48.99 -6.33 42.36
C SER A 39 49.95 -7.51 42.51
N GLY A 40 50.95 -7.60 41.64
CA GLY A 40 52.01 -8.59 41.75
C GLY A 40 53.12 -8.35 40.73
N SER A 41 54.28 -7.95 41.22
CA SER A 41 55.53 -7.81 40.46
C SER A 41 56.45 -9.00 40.76
N GLU A 42 55.92 -10.23 40.67
CA GLU A 42 56.71 -11.46 40.74
C GLU A 42 56.72 -12.18 39.37
N PRO A 43 57.85 -12.83 38.98
CA PRO A 43 58.00 -13.55 37.71
C PRO A 43 57.19 -14.87 37.61
N LYS A 44 56.09 -14.97 38.35
CA LYS A 44 55.21 -16.15 38.46
C LYS A 44 53.72 -15.79 38.43
N ASP A 45 53.38 -14.54 38.17
CA ASP A 45 51.99 -14.09 38.11
C ASP A 45 51.34 -14.41 36.75
N LEU A 46 50.01 -14.58 36.75
CA LEU A 46 49.21 -14.87 35.55
C LEU A 46 49.48 -13.85 34.43
N ASN A 47 49.80 -12.60 34.80
CA ASN A 47 50.13 -11.51 33.89
C ASN A 47 51.37 -11.80 33.05
N PHE A 48 52.41 -12.37 33.67
CA PHE A 48 53.67 -12.71 32.99
C PHE A 48 53.48 -13.88 32.02
N VAL A 49 52.70 -14.89 32.44
CA VAL A 49 52.43 -16.09 31.63
C VAL A 49 51.59 -15.74 30.39
N LEU A 50 50.59 -14.87 30.56
CA LEU A 50 49.79 -14.35 29.45
C LEU A 50 50.60 -13.39 28.56
N TYR A 51 51.49 -12.57 29.14
CA TYR A 51 52.40 -11.70 28.38
C TYR A 51 53.36 -12.50 27.50
N GLU A 52 54.00 -13.56 28.01
CA GLU A 52 54.91 -14.39 27.21
C GLU A 52 54.17 -15.13 26.08
N LEU A 53 52.94 -15.59 26.32
CA LEU A 53 52.09 -16.16 25.27
C LEU A 53 51.77 -15.15 24.17
N CYS A 54 51.28 -13.97 24.54
CA CYS A 54 50.98 -12.92 23.58
C CYS A 54 52.24 -12.44 22.85
N LYS A 55 53.38 -12.33 23.53
CA LYS A 55 54.68 -11.95 22.95
C LYS A 55 55.19 -12.95 21.92
N SER A 56 55.14 -14.24 22.22
CA SER A 56 55.55 -15.30 21.29
C SER A 56 54.63 -15.40 20.06
N CYS A 57 53.33 -15.15 20.23
CA CYS A 57 52.40 -15.02 19.10
C CYS A 57 52.73 -13.81 18.22
N VAL A 58 52.98 -12.65 18.85
CA VAL A 58 53.33 -11.40 18.18
C VAL A 58 54.66 -11.50 17.40
N ASN A 59 55.66 -12.19 17.96
CA ASN A 59 56.94 -12.48 17.28
C ASN A 59 56.84 -13.54 16.17
N GLY A 60 55.76 -14.32 16.13
CA GLY A 60 55.50 -15.32 15.09
C GLY A 60 55.97 -16.73 15.39
N ASP A 61 56.33 -17.02 16.64
CA ASP A 61 56.74 -18.35 17.08
C ASP A 61 55.54 -19.30 17.25
N ILE A 62 54.34 -18.74 17.45
CA ILE A 62 53.07 -19.45 17.64
C ILE A 62 52.04 -18.93 16.61
N SER A 63 51.15 -19.80 16.12
CA SER A 63 50.07 -19.37 15.23
C SER A 63 49.01 -18.54 15.99
N ILE A 64 48.44 -17.56 15.30
CA ILE A 64 47.40 -16.68 15.85
C ILE A 64 46.19 -17.51 16.29
N GLU A 65 45.72 -18.42 15.43
CA GLU A 65 44.56 -19.27 15.67
C GLU A 65 44.69 -20.11 16.96
N THR A 66 45.85 -20.70 17.23
CA THR A 66 46.07 -21.53 18.43
C THR A 66 46.18 -20.69 19.69
N THR A 67 46.70 -19.47 19.56
CA THR A 67 46.80 -18.49 20.66
C THR A 67 45.42 -17.97 21.04
N VAL A 68 44.62 -17.55 20.05
CA VAL A 68 43.24 -17.09 20.26
C VAL A 68 42.37 -18.20 20.84
N SER A 69 42.55 -19.45 20.39
CA SER A 69 41.90 -20.62 20.99
C SER A 69 42.23 -20.81 22.47
N ALA A 70 43.51 -20.69 22.85
CA ALA A 70 43.96 -20.77 24.25
C ALA A 70 43.42 -19.61 25.11
N LEU A 71 43.49 -18.39 24.56
CA LEU A 71 42.98 -17.19 25.22
C LEU A 71 41.47 -17.28 25.43
N ASN A 72 40.70 -17.81 24.46
CA ASN A 72 39.25 -18.01 24.58
C ASN A 72 38.86 -18.94 25.74
N GLU A 73 39.60 -20.04 25.93
CA GLU A 73 39.36 -20.94 27.08
C GLU A 73 39.67 -20.23 28.40
N ILE A 74 40.76 -19.46 28.47
CA ILE A 74 41.16 -18.73 29.70
C ILE A 74 40.24 -17.55 30.01
N LEU A 75 39.78 -16.87 28.97
CA LEU A 75 38.82 -15.78 28.99
C LEU A 75 37.46 -16.16 29.60
N SER A 76 37.15 -17.46 29.68
CA SER A 76 35.93 -17.97 30.32
C SER A 76 36.08 -18.21 31.83
N LEU A 77 37.31 -18.16 32.37
CA LEU A 77 37.62 -18.58 33.73
C LEU A 77 37.34 -17.52 34.79
N HIS A 78 37.51 -16.22 34.47
CA HIS A 78 37.30 -15.13 35.43
C HIS A 78 36.97 -13.79 34.74
N PRO A 79 36.09 -12.95 35.34
CA PRO A 79 35.62 -11.69 34.75
C PRO A 79 36.69 -10.59 34.57
N GLU A 80 37.80 -10.61 35.32
CA GLU A 80 38.89 -9.62 35.22
C GLU A 80 40.02 -10.00 34.23
N ILE A 81 40.01 -11.24 33.70
CA ILE A 81 41.00 -11.71 32.72
C ILE A 81 40.97 -10.92 31.39
N PRO A 82 39.80 -10.54 30.84
CA PRO A 82 39.75 -9.72 29.61
C PRO A 82 40.47 -8.38 29.74
N SER A 83 40.29 -7.67 30.86
CA SER A 83 41.00 -6.40 31.12
C SER A 83 42.51 -6.60 31.24
N LEU A 84 42.91 -7.70 31.87
CA LEU A 84 44.33 -8.02 32.03
C LEU A 84 45.02 -8.34 30.69
N ILE A 85 44.38 -9.13 29.83
CA ILE A 85 44.90 -9.43 28.49
C ILE A 85 45.03 -8.14 27.67
N ALA A 86 44.07 -7.23 27.80
CA ALA A 86 44.14 -5.94 27.11
C ALA A 86 45.31 -5.07 27.63
N ASP A 87 45.53 -4.99 28.94
CA ASP A 87 46.68 -4.29 29.52
C ASP A 87 48.02 -4.86 29.01
N ILE A 88 48.11 -6.20 28.95
CA ILE A 88 49.28 -6.92 28.41
C ILE A 88 49.50 -6.61 26.93
N LEU A 89 48.44 -6.60 26.11
CA LEU A 89 48.52 -6.25 24.69
C LEU A 89 48.92 -4.78 24.51
N CYS A 90 48.49 -3.87 25.39
CA CYS A 90 48.92 -2.47 25.39
C CYS A 90 50.42 -2.32 25.72
N VAL A 91 50.91 -3.09 26.71
CA VAL A 91 52.34 -3.09 27.08
C VAL A 91 53.20 -3.65 25.94
N LEU A 92 52.79 -4.76 25.33
CA LEU A 92 53.47 -5.35 24.17
C LEU A 92 53.49 -4.38 22.97
N ASP A 93 52.44 -3.58 22.78
CA ASP A 93 52.40 -2.55 21.75
C ASP A 93 53.40 -1.42 22.03
N ILE A 94 53.49 -0.92 23.27
CA ILE A 94 54.51 0.08 23.65
C ILE A 94 55.93 -0.45 23.40
N GLU A 95 56.21 -1.70 23.78
CA GLU A 95 57.50 -2.33 23.58
C GLU A 95 57.84 -2.49 22.09
N THR A 96 56.89 -2.92 21.27
CA THR A 96 57.09 -3.08 19.82
C THR A 96 57.17 -1.73 19.09
N GLN A 97 56.60 -0.65 19.63
CA GLN A 97 56.76 0.73 19.15
C GLN A 97 58.14 1.32 19.48
N SER A 98 58.75 0.92 20.60
CA SER A 98 60.02 1.46 21.11
C SER A 98 61.30 0.85 20.50
N SER A 99 61.18 -0.23 19.71
CA SER A 99 62.31 -0.94 19.10
C SER A 99 62.65 -0.42 17.68
N GLU A 100 63.93 -0.19 17.37
CA GLU A 100 64.42 0.56 16.19
C GLU A 100 64.27 -0.14 14.80
N LEU A 101 63.59 -1.29 14.66
CA LEU A 101 63.49 -2.05 13.39
C LEU A 101 62.22 -1.77 12.56
N GLY A 102 62.25 -0.76 11.69
CA GLY A 102 61.11 -0.21 10.93
C GLY A 102 60.40 -1.06 9.86
N GLN A 103 60.74 -2.34 9.65
CA GLN A 103 60.06 -3.24 8.67
C GLN A 103 59.48 -4.53 9.26
N GLN A 104 60.16 -5.20 10.20
CA GLN A 104 59.56 -6.32 10.95
C GLN A 104 58.45 -5.81 11.89
N ASN A 105 58.63 -4.62 12.48
CA ASN A 105 57.66 -4.03 13.41
C ASN A 105 56.29 -3.72 12.77
N ARG A 106 56.20 -3.48 11.45
CA ARG A 106 54.90 -3.28 10.78
C ARG A 106 54.07 -4.56 10.70
N LYS A 107 54.72 -5.72 10.50
CA LYS A 107 54.04 -7.02 10.48
C LYS A 107 53.58 -7.41 11.88
N ILE A 108 54.40 -7.09 12.88
CA ILE A 108 54.15 -7.32 14.30
C ILE A 108 52.99 -6.42 14.79
N GLN A 109 52.94 -5.16 14.38
CA GLN A 109 51.86 -4.22 14.71
C GLN A 109 50.52 -4.62 14.08
N ASN A 110 50.52 -5.07 12.82
CA ASN A 110 49.30 -5.57 12.18
C ASN A 110 48.80 -6.84 12.89
N ARG A 111 49.69 -7.72 13.36
CA ARG A 111 49.31 -8.91 14.13
C ARG A 111 48.68 -8.59 15.48
N VAL A 112 49.12 -7.53 16.17
CA VAL A 112 48.47 -7.07 17.40
C VAL A 112 47.03 -6.61 17.10
N LEU A 113 46.84 -5.87 16.01
CA LEU A 113 45.49 -5.48 15.57
C LEU A 113 44.63 -6.70 15.17
N ASP A 114 45.22 -7.67 14.47
CA ASP A 114 44.53 -8.91 14.07
C ASP A 114 44.06 -9.68 15.32
N VAL A 115 44.91 -9.83 16.34
CA VAL A 115 44.55 -10.47 17.62
C VAL A 115 43.45 -9.70 18.35
N ILE A 116 43.48 -8.37 18.37
CA ILE A 116 42.43 -7.54 18.99
C ILE A 116 41.10 -7.71 18.24
N LEU A 117 41.13 -7.72 16.90
CA LEU A 117 39.94 -7.88 16.06
C LEU A 117 39.35 -9.30 16.17
N GLU A 118 40.17 -10.34 16.13
CA GLU A 118 39.73 -11.73 16.33
C GLU A 118 39.19 -11.98 17.75
N SER A 119 39.82 -11.34 18.75
CA SER A 119 39.31 -11.39 20.14
C SER A 119 37.97 -10.68 20.28
N PHE A 120 37.75 -9.58 19.56
CA PHE A 120 36.47 -8.89 19.52
C PHE A 120 35.39 -9.73 18.81
N GLU A 121 35.74 -10.41 17.71
CA GLU A 121 34.85 -11.34 17.01
C GLU A 121 34.40 -12.51 17.91
N CYS A 122 35.31 -13.06 18.72
CA CYS A 122 35.01 -14.14 19.66
C CYS A 122 34.16 -13.69 20.87
N LYS A 123 34.15 -12.40 21.20
CA LYS A 123 33.47 -11.85 22.39
C LYS A 123 32.65 -10.58 22.11
N PRO A 124 31.49 -10.70 21.45
CA PRO A 124 30.63 -9.56 21.13
C PRO A 124 30.03 -8.85 22.35
N ASN A 125 29.98 -9.51 23.53
CA ASN A 125 29.38 -8.97 24.75
C ASN A 125 30.15 -7.78 25.36
N TYR A 126 31.41 -7.54 24.96
CA TYR A 126 32.27 -6.46 25.47
C TYR A 126 32.46 -5.33 24.43
N SER A 127 31.49 -5.12 23.54
CA SER A 127 31.59 -4.18 22.42
C SER A 127 32.02 -2.76 22.80
N ASN A 128 31.45 -2.17 23.86
CA ASN A 128 31.84 -0.83 24.31
C ASN A 128 33.32 -0.74 24.72
N TYR A 129 33.86 -1.78 25.35
CA TYR A 129 35.25 -1.83 25.78
C TYR A 129 36.21 -1.98 24.61
N PHE A 130 35.94 -2.94 23.71
CA PHE A 130 36.74 -3.14 22.50
C PHE A 130 36.68 -1.93 21.55
N CYS A 131 35.53 -1.26 21.43
CA CYS A 131 35.41 -0.02 20.66
C CYS A 131 36.26 1.11 21.25
N GLN A 132 36.30 1.27 22.58
CA GLN A 132 37.16 2.27 23.26
C GLN A 132 38.65 1.93 23.08
N LEU A 133 39.01 0.65 23.17
CA LEU A 133 40.37 0.17 22.92
C LEU A 133 40.80 0.44 21.48
N LEU A 134 39.96 0.09 20.50
CA LEU A 134 40.21 0.37 19.08
C LEU A 134 40.27 1.88 18.80
N HIS A 135 39.41 2.68 19.42
CA HIS A 135 39.45 4.14 19.26
C HIS A 135 40.78 4.73 19.78
N SER A 136 41.23 4.26 20.94
CA SER A 136 42.51 4.65 21.53
C SER A 136 43.69 4.20 20.65
N TYR A 137 43.64 2.95 20.16
CA TYR A 137 44.61 2.39 19.22
C TYR A 137 44.71 3.20 17.92
N PHE A 138 43.58 3.51 17.28
CA PHE A 138 43.56 4.30 16.05
C PHE A 138 43.89 5.77 16.27
N TRP A 139 43.59 6.36 17.43
CA TRP A 139 43.96 7.73 17.79
C TRP A 139 45.49 7.88 17.90
N ILE A 140 46.14 6.95 18.61
CA ILE A 140 47.61 6.87 18.73
C ILE A 140 48.25 6.69 17.33
N PHE A 141 47.65 5.82 16.49
CA PHE A 141 48.12 5.60 15.12
C PHE A 141 48.00 6.84 14.23
N ARG A 142 46.92 7.62 14.37
CA ARG A 142 46.66 8.82 13.55
C ARG A 142 47.59 9.97 13.90
N HIS A 143 47.99 10.13 15.17
CA HIS A 143 48.98 11.14 15.56
C HIS A 143 50.40 10.86 15.04
N ASN A 144 50.79 9.58 14.94
CA ASN A 144 52.06 9.18 14.32
C ASN A 144 52.09 9.29 12.78
N LYS A 145 50.94 9.56 12.13
CA LYS A 145 50.84 9.71 10.67
C LYS A 145 51.36 11.07 10.17
N SER A 146 51.27 12.13 10.98
CA SER A 146 51.73 13.47 10.61
C SER A 146 53.25 13.55 10.44
N ALA A 147 54.02 12.69 11.11
CA ALA A 147 55.48 12.60 10.97
C ALA A 147 55.94 11.68 9.81
N ARG A 148 55.02 10.97 9.14
CA ARG A 148 55.37 9.90 8.17
C ARG A 148 55.00 10.21 6.71
N ILE A 149 54.18 11.24 6.46
CA ILE A 149 53.84 11.68 5.09
C ILE A 149 55.07 12.27 4.38
N ASP A 150 55.95 12.97 5.11
CA ASP A 150 57.17 13.57 4.56
C ASP A 150 58.21 12.51 4.12
N GLY A 151 58.30 11.39 4.83
CA GLY A 151 59.20 10.28 4.49
C GLY A 151 58.72 9.42 3.31
N ALA A 152 57.41 9.24 3.15
CA ALA A 152 56.84 8.48 2.04
C ALA A 152 56.96 9.24 0.69
N GLN A 153 56.88 10.57 0.70
CA GLN A 153 57.11 11.39 -0.50
C GLN A 153 58.58 11.36 -0.98
N LEU A 154 59.54 11.26 -0.06
CA LEU A 154 60.96 11.08 -0.38
C LEU A 154 61.25 9.71 -1.00
N TYR A 155 60.59 8.66 -0.53
CA TYR A 155 60.73 7.30 -1.07
C TYR A 155 60.09 7.13 -2.46
N ILE A 156 58.93 7.76 -2.70
CA ILE A 156 58.28 7.77 -4.04
C ILE A 156 59.12 8.56 -5.06
N LYS A 157 59.80 9.64 -4.63
CA LYS A 157 60.79 10.36 -5.48
C LYS A 157 62.00 9.50 -5.84
N GLN A 158 62.46 8.63 -4.93
CA GLN A 158 63.58 7.71 -5.20
C GLN A 158 63.16 6.52 -6.09
N LEU A 159 61.97 5.95 -5.88
CA LEU A 159 61.44 4.87 -6.72
C LEU A 159 61.16 5.29 -8.17
N ASN A 160 60.68 6.53 -8.38
CA ASN A 160 60.46 7.07 -9.72
C ASN A 160 61.76 7.47 -10.45
N SER A 161 62.91 7.44 -9.78
CA SER A 161 64.24 7.69 -10.37
C SER A 161 64.96 6.41 -10.83
N LEU A 162 64.39 5.22 -10.58
CA LEU A 162 65.05 3.92 -10.78
C LEU A 162 64.26 2.89 -11.61
N SER A 163 63.28 3.31 -12.43
CA SER A 163 62.66 2.41 -13.39
C SER A 163 62.40 3.10 -14.74
N THR A 164 63.34 2.93 -15.67
CA THR A 164 63.09 3.03 -17.10
C THR A 164 62.69 1.67 -17.66
N ASN A 165 61.48 1.65 -18.20
CA ASN A 165 60.98 0.88 -19.34
C ASN A 165 60.22 -0.45 -19.17
N PRO A 166 59.24 -0.68 -20.08
CA PRO A 166 58.06 -1.52 -19.86
C PRO A 166 57.97 -2.73 -20.81
N ALA A 167 57.24 -3.78 -20.40
CA ALA A 167 56.69 -4.89 -21.21
C ALA A 167 56.30 -6.02 -20.22
N ASN A 168 55.23 -6.81 -20.35
CA ASN A 168 54.33 -7.12 -21.45
C ASN A 168 52.94 -7.49 -20.89
N THR A 169 51.93 -7.09 -21.65
CA THR A 169 50.58 -7.65 -21.70
C THR A 169 50.59 -9.10 -22.14
N ASP A 170 49.79 -9.96 -21.52
CA ASP A 170 49.11 -11.03 -22.25
C ASP A 170 47.73 -11.33 -21.65
N SER A 171 46.75 -11.21 -22.53
CA SER A 171 45.34 -11.50 -22.37
C SER A 171 45.07 -12.98 -22.61
N ASN A 172 44.20 -13.61 -21.81
CA ASN A 172 43.33 -14.67 -22.33
C ASN A 172 41.95 -14.61 -21.70
N LYS A 173 40.95 -14.54 -22.60
CA LYS A 173 39.51 -14.62 -22.38
C LYS A 173 39.12 -16.08 -22.29
N ASP A 174 38.23 -16.42 -21.36
CA ASP A 174 37.29 -17.52 -21.55
C ASP A 174 35.88 -17.10 -21.09
N SER A 175 34.91 -17.39 -21.95
CA SER A 175 33.49 -17.07 -21.84
C SER A 175 32.73 -17.97 -20.85
N PRO A 176 31.64 -17.50 -20.21
CA PRO A 176 30.92 -18.28 -19.21
C PRO A 176 29.95 -19.28 -19.87
N LYS A 177 30.01 -20.55 -19.44
CA LYS A 177 28.93 -21.51 -19.66
C LYS A 177 27.90 -21.38 -18.56
N THR A 178 26.66 -21.16 -18.98
CA THR A 178 25.43 -21.33 -18.20
C THR A 178 25.29 -22.78 -17.72
N ASP A 179 25.12 -22.99 -16.42
CA ASP A 179 24.16 -23.95 -15.87
C ASP A 179 23.86 -23.68 -14.39
N SER A 180 22.56 -23.54 -14.13
CA SER A 180 21.78 -23.83 -12.91
C SER A 180 22.42 -23.82 -11.51
N LYS A 181 21.81 -23.00 -10.64
CA LYS A 181 21.88 -22.98 -9.16
C LYS A 181 23.24 -22.57 -8.55
N ILE A 182 23.47 -21.27 -8.51
CA ILE A 182 24.45 -20.68 -7.58
C ILE A 182 23.68 -20.31 -6.31
N GLU A 183 23.96 -21.00 -5.21
CA GLU A 183 23.62 -20.55 -3.86
C GLU A 183 24.39 -19.25 -3.60
N PHE A 184 23.70 -18.10 -3.72
CA PHE A 184 24.27 -16.77 -3.45
C PHE A 184 24.31 -16.46 -1.95
N GLU A 185 24.90 -17.36 -1.14
CA GLU A 185 25.09 -17.11 0.30
C GLU A 185 26.34 -16.26 0.63
N ASP A 186 27.27 -16.05 -0.31
CA ASP A 186 28.57 -15.41 0.00
C ASP A 186 28.83 -14.04 -0.65
N ASN A 187 27.84 -13.14 -0.66
CA ASN A 187 28.14 -11.72 -0.92
C ASN A 187 28.41 -10.99 0.39
N GLN A 188 29.69 -10.83 0.73
CA GLN A 188 30.13 -10.12 1.94
C GLN A 188 29.52 -8.71 2.08
N LYS A 189 29.21 -8.02 0.97
CA LYS A 189 28.55 -6.71 1.01
C LYS A 189 27.09 -6.81 1.50
N LEU A 190 26.39 -7.89 1.16
CA LEU A 190 25.04 -8.15 1.67
C LEU A 190 25.08 -8.59 3.14
N GLY A 191 26.12 -9.34 3.53
CA GLY A 191 26.40 -9.66 4.94
C GLY A 191 26.69 -8.41 5.78
N LEU A 192 27.54 -7.51 5.28
CA LEU A 192 27.82 -6.22 5.90
C LEU A 192 26.56 -5.38 6.04
N LEU A 193 25.74 -5.32 4.99
CA LEU A 193 24.46 -4.61 5.04
C LEU A 193 23.54 -5.18 6.14
N ALA A 194 23.42 -6.51 6.24
CA ALA A 194 22.61 -7.15 7.27
C ALA A 194 23.13 -6.84 8.69
N ALA A 195 24.45 -6.87 8.89
CA ALA A 195 25.08 -6.52 10.17
C ALA A 195 24.88 -5.05 10.54
N LEU A 196 25.02 -4.12 9.59
CA LEU A 196 24.76 -2.69 9.82
C LEU A 196 23.30 -2.42 10.23
N ILE A 197 22.35 -3.13 9.60
CA ILE A 197 20.93 -3.04 9.95
C ILE A 197 20.66 -3.58 11.36
N ASP A 198 21.33 -4.67 11.77
CA ASP A 198 21.21 -5.22 13.14
C ASP A 198 21.78 -4.27 14.20
N ILE A 199 22.86 -3.57 13.89
CA ILE A 199 23.47 -2.56 14.78
C ILE A 199 22.61 -1.29 14.84
N GLY A 200 21.80 -1.02 13.81
CA GLY A 200 20.95 0.17 13.70
C GLY A 200 21.62 1.36 13.01
N ASP A 201 22.77 1.14 12.34
CA ASP A 201 23.47 2.19 11.58
C ASP A 201 22.83 2.35 10.18
N TRP A 202 21.76 3.15 10.14
CA TRP A 202 21.00 3.37 8.90
C TRP A 202 21.75 4.20 7.87
N GLU A 203 22.55 5.20 8.26
CA GLU A 203 23.20 6.10 7.29
C GLU A 203 24.18 5.34 6.38
N HIS A 204 25.03 4.51 6.98
CA HIS A 204 25.97 3.68 6.22
C HIS A 204 25.25 2.54 5.49
N ALA A 205 24.22 1.94 6.09
CA ALA A 205 23.39 0.94 5.42
C ALA A 205 22.70 1.52 4.16
N HIS A 206 22.17 2.74 4.24
CA HIS A 206 21.51 3.42 3.12
C HIS A 206 22.49 3.76 2.00
N GLN A 207 23.69 4.24 2.32
CA GLN A 207 24.75 4.46 1.33
C GLN A 207 25.16 3.15 0.63
N LEU A 208 25.25 2.05 1.38
CA LEU A 208 25.57 0.74 0.83
C LEU A 208 24.44 0.19 -0.05
N ILE A 209 23.17 0.41 0.32
CA ILE A 209 22.00 0.10 -0.51
C ILE A 209 22.07 0.86 -1.85
N GLY A 210 22.43 2.15 -1.80
CA GLY A 210 22.59 2.99 -3.00
C GLY A 210 23.68 2.52 -3.97
N CYS A 211 24.64 1.70 -3.50
CA CYS A 211 25.65 1.09 -4.37
C CYS A 211 25.15 -0.13 -5.15
N PHE A 212 24.00 -0.70 -4.79
CA PHE A 212 23.41 -1.84 -5.48
C PHE A 212 22.39 -1.39 -6.53
N PRO A 213 22.12 -2.22 -7.57
CA PRO A 213 21.00 -1.99 -8.45
C PRO A 213 19.68 -1.91 -7.68
N ASN A 214 18.73 -1.12 -8.18
CA ASN A 214 17.43 -0.93 -7.55
C ASN A 214 16.78 -2.28 -7.20
N TYR A 215 16.34 -2.41 -5.94
CA TYR A 215 15.69 -3.59 -5.37
C TYR A 215 16.53 -4.88 -5.27
N TYR A 216 17.82 -4.85 -5.63
CA TYR A 216 18.69 -6.03 -5.53
C TYR A 216 18.87 -6.47 -4.07
N ALA A 217 19.27 -5.55 -3.18
CA ALA A 217 19.43 -5.84 -1.76
C ALA A 217 18.14 -6.34 -1.10
N THR A 218 16.99 -5.74 -1.45
CA THR A 218 15.67 -6.09 -0.89
C THR A 218 15.06 -7.36 -1.49
N SER A 219 15.60 -7.85 -2.62
CA SER A 219 15.16 -9.14 -3.21
C SER A 219 15.60 -10.33 -2.34
N HIS A 220 16.64 -10.17 -1.53
CA HIS A 220 17.09 -11.20 -0.60
C HIS A 220 16.25 -11.20 0.68
N SER A 221 15.62 -12.35 0.98
CA SER A 221 14.68 -12.49 2.09
C SER A 221 15.28 -12.18 3.47
N PHE A 222 16.57 -12.48 3.69
CA PHE A 222 17.22 -12.21 4.98
C PHE A 222 17.38 -10.71 5.25
N ILE A 223 17.79 -9.91 4.24
CA ILE A 223 17.87 -8.45 4.35
C ILE A 223 16.49 -7.86 4.57
N ALA A 224 15.49 -8.31 3.79
CA ALA A 224 14.12 -7.84 3.94
C ALA A 224 13.57 -8.10 5.36
N LYS A 225 13.80 -9.29 5.93
CA LYS A 225 13.41 -9.62 7.32
C LYS A 225 14.09 -8.69 8.33
N LYS A 226 15.39 -8.40 8.16
CA LYS A 226 16.15 -7.50 9.04
C LYS A 226 15.63 -6.07 8.98
N LEU A 227 15.32 -5.56 7.77
CA LEU A 227 14.65 -4.27 7.60
C LEU A 227 13.27 -4.24 8.26
N CYS A 228 12.46 -5.30 8.11
CA CYS A 228 11.17 -5.40 8.79
C CYS A 228 11.32 -5.41 10.32
N SER A 229 12.36 -6.06 10.86
CA SER A 229 12.67 -6.04 12.28
C SER A 229 13.07 -4.64 12.76
N LEU A 230 13.90 -3.92 12.00
CA LEU A 230 14.27 -2.53 12.31
C LEU A 230 13.02 -1.63 12.34
N ILE A 231 12.19 -1.69 11.29
CA ILE A 231 10.92 -0.94 11.21
C ILE A 231 10.01 -1.31 12.39
N HIS A 232 9.93 -2.59 12.74
CA HIS A 232 9.14 -3.05 13.87
C HIS A 232 9.60 -2.38 15.16
N ILE A 233 10.90 -2.36 15.46
CA ILE A 233 11.47 -1.76 16.67
C ILE A 233 11.19 -0.25 16.71
N LEU A 234 11.42 0.46 15.61
CA LEU A 234 11.21 1.92 15.52
C LEU A 234 9.75 2.32 15.76
N ILE A 235 8.82 1.52 15.27
CA ILE A 235 7.39 1.83 15.32
C ILE A 235 6.71 1.26 16.59
N ASP A 236 7.31 0.28 17.28
CA ASP A 236 6.63 -0.48 18.34
C ASP A 236 6.13 0.39 19.51
N ASP A 237 6.96 1.32 19.98
CA ASP A 237 6.61 2.21 21.09
C ASP A 237 5.46 3.14 20.73
N PHE A 238 5.44 3.64 19.49
CA PHE A 238 4.36 4.47 18.98
C PHE A 238 3.09 3.64 18.77
N TYR A 239 3.23 2.43 18.23
CA TYR A 239 2.13 1.48 18.03
C TYR A 239 1.43 1.15 19.35
N LYS A 240 2.18 0.81 20.40
CA LYS A 240 1.64 0.50 21.73
C LYS A 240 0.86 1.65 22.36
N LYS A 241 1.29 2.90 22.14
CA LYS A 241 0.64 4.10 22.70
C LYS A 241 -0.69 4.42 22.02
N HIS A 242 -0.82 4.14 20.72
CA HIS A 242 -1.95 4.62 19.90
C HIS A 242 -2.84 3.50 19.33
N SER A 243 -2.50 2.22 19.53
CA SER A 243 -3.38 1.11 19.12
C SER A 243 -4.55 0.96 20.10
N PHE A 244 -5.75 1.33 19.66
CA PHE A 244 -7.02 1.01 20.35
C PHE A 244 -7.29 -0.50 20.35
N THR A 245 -6.70 -1.24 21.27
CA THR A 245 -7.30 -2.50 21.76
C THR A 245 -7.29 -2.50 23.28
N PRO A 246 -8.46 -2.43 23.94
CA PRO A 246 -8.55 -2.71 25.36
C PRO A 246 -8.27 -4.20 25.58
N HIS A 247 -7.24 -4.52 26.36
CA HIS A 247 -7.05 -5.81 27.03
C HIS A 247 -7.46 -7.11 26.30
N VAL A 248 -7.12 -7.28 25.02
CA VAL A 248 -7.00 -8.64 24.47
C VAL A 248 -5.58 -9.09 24.77
N LYS A 249 -5.41 -9.95 25.79
CA LYS A 249 -4.19 -10.76 25.93
C LYS A 249 -3.97 -11.42 24.57
N ALA A 250 -2.92 -10.98 23.87
CA ALA A 250 -2.61 -11.46 22.54
C ALA A 250 -2.60 -12.98 22.56
N SER A 251 -3.50 -13.60 21.80
CA SER A 251 -3.33 -14.97 21.36
C SER A 251 -1.95 -15.05 20.66
N PRO A 252 -1.09 -16.05 20.93
CA PRO A 252 0.31 -16.04 20.47
C PRO A 252 0.48 -16.18 18.95
N THR A 253 -0.61 -16.28 18.18
CA THR A 253 -0.61 -16.76 16.80
C THR A 253 -0.65 -15.68 15.72
N TYR A 254 -0.79 -14.39 16.06
CA TYR A 254 -0.71 -13.31 15.06
C TYR A 254 0.18 -12.15 15.56
N ARG A 255 1.50 -12.30 15.42
CA ARG A 255 2.38 -11.11 15.32
C ARG A 255 1.98 -10.39 14.03
N SER A 256 1.29 -9.26 14.13
CA SER A 256 0.92 -8.46 12.96
C SER A 256 2.17 -8.17 12.12
N SER A 257 2.10 -8.42 10.81
CA SER A 257 3.11 -7.91 9.86
C SER A 257 3.36 -6.42 10.10
N SER A 258 4.57 -5.93 9.80
CA SER A 258 4.89 -4.50 9.77
C SER A 258 3.81 -3.70 9.05
N ASP A 259 3.27 -4.25 7.97
CA ASP A 259 2.24 -3.63 7.13
C ASP A 259 0.94 -3.40 7.91
N GLY A 260 0.52 -4.38 8.72
CA GLY A 260 -0.67 -4.26 9.56
C GLY A 260 -0.54 -3.20 10.65
N LYS A 261 0.68 -3.01 11.19
CA LYS A 261 0.96 -1.92 12.14
C LYS A 261 0.85 -0.55 11.48
N ILE A 262 1.44 -0.39 10.29
CA ILE A 262 1.42 0.85 9.51
C ILE A 262 -0.01 1.23 9.13
N ILE A 263 -0.82 0.28 8.65
CA ILE A 263 -2.23 0.51 8.30
C ILE A 263 -3.02 1.04 9.50
N ARG A 264 -2.88 0.41 10.67
CA ARG A 264 -3.62 0.79 11.89
C ARG A 264 -3.19 2.16 12.42
N LEU A 265 -1.91 2.47 12.38
CA LEU A 265 -1.39 3.79 12.77
C LEU A 265 -1.88 4.90 11.83
N SER A 266 -1.83 4.65 10.52
CA SER A 266 -2.34 5.59 9.52
C SER A 266 -3.83 5.88 9.74
N ARG A 267 -4.61 4.83 10.03
CA ARG A 267 -6.04 4.95 10.37
C ARG A 267 -6.28 5.75 11.64
N TYR A 268 -5.53 5.45 12.70
CA TYR A 268 -5.60 6.21 13.95
C TYR A 268 -5.34 7.69 13.69
N TRP A 269 -4.29 8.00 12.93
CA TRP A 269 -3.91 9.37 12.64
C TRP A 269 -4.99 10.12 11.84
N MET A 270 -5.53 9.50 10.78
CA MET A 270 -6.62 10.08 9.98
C MET A 270 -7.90 10.30 10.77
N ASN A 271 -8.24 9.41 11.71
CA ASN A 271 -9.47 9.53 12.51
C ASN A 271 -9.30 10.43 13.76
N SER A 272 -8.08 10.61 14.26
CA SER A 272 -7.80 11.36 15.49
C SER A 272 -7.86 12.87 15.32
N LYS A 273 -7.72 13.37 14.09
CA LYS A 273 -7.69 14.80 13.77
C LYS A 273 -8.96 15.23 13.06
N SER A 274 -9.54 16.36 13.47
CA SER A 274 -10.68 16.99 12.77
C SER A 274 -10.31 17.48 11.37
N GLU A 275 -9.07 17.92 11.17
CA GLU A 275 -8.48 18.21 9.85
C GLU A 275 -7.11 17.55 9.75
N VAL A 276 -6.93 16.77 8.69
CA VAL A 276 -5.71 16.02 8.42
C VAL A 276 -4.74 16.90 7.63
N PRO A 277 -3.54 17.22 8.14
CA PRO A 277 -2.58 18.02 7.39
C PRO A 277 -2.19 17.38 6.05
N GLU A 278 -2.10 18.19 5.01
CA GLU A 278 -1.83 17.77 3.63
C GLU A 278 -0.52 16.96 3.49
N TYR A 279 0.54 17.35 4.22
CA TYR A 279 1.82 16.63 4.21
C TYR A 279 1.69 15.18 4.67
N GLY A 280 0.85 14.92 5.68
CA GLY A 280 0.68 13.58 6.21
C GLY A 280 -0.30 12.76 5.37
N LEU A 281 -1.29 13.40 4.75
CA LEU A 281 -2.15 12.74 3.77
C LEU A 281 -1.32 12.28 2.55
N SER A 282 -0.46 13.14 2.01
CA SER A 282 0.46 12.81 0.92
C SER A 282 1.41 11.68 1.30
N ALA A 283 1.98 11.70 2.51
CA ALA A 283 2.85 10.61 2.99
C ALA A 283 2.10 9.27 3.06
N ILE A 284 0.87 9.25 3.59
CA ILE A 284 0.05 8.02 3.63
C ILE A 284 -0.33 7.58 2.22
N SER A 285 -0.68 8.50 1.31
CA SER A 285 -0.96 8.18 -0.09
C SER A 285 0.24 7.55 -0.80
N ASN A 286 1.45 8.06 -0.59
CA ASN A 286 2.67 7.47 -1.16
C ASN A 286 2.92 6.07 -0.60
N VAL A 287 2.72 5.86 0.70
CA VAL A 287 2.83 4.51 1.31
C VAL A 287 1.77 3.55 0.75
N MET A 288 0.57 4.04 0.46
CA MET A 288 -0.48 3.25 -0.18
C MET A 288 -0.09 2.81 -1.59
N ASP A 289 0.42 3.74 -2.41
CA ASP A 289 0.77 3.51 -3.81
C ASP A 289 2.05 2.68 -3.97
N GLU A 290 3.11 2.99 -3.24
CA GLU A 290 4.42 2.36 -3.43
C GLU A 290 4.58 1.03 -2.67
N CYS A 291 3.82 0.82 -1.59
CA CYS A 291 4.05 -0.31 -0.67
C CYS A 291 2.81 -1.18 -0.44
N LEU A 292 1.71 -0.61 0.07
CA LEU A 292 0.58 -1.41 0.56
C LEU A 292 -0.22 -2.08 -0.57
N LEU A 293 -0.51 -1.37 -1.67
CA LEU A 293 -1.21 -1.99 -2.81
C LEU A 293 -0.33 -3.00 -3.57
N PRO A 294 0.94 -2.68 -3.91
CA PRO A 294 1.81 -3.65 -4.57
C PRO A 294 2.10 -4.90 -3.72
N SER A 295 2.18 -4.77 -2.39
CA SER A 295 2.38 -5.93 -1.52
C SER A 295 1.18 -6.88 -1.53
N LEU A 296 -0.05 -6.40 -1.69
CA LEU A 296 -1.23 -7.27 -1.86
C LEU A 296 -1.10 -8.19 -3.07
N SER A 297 -0.49 -7.73 -4.16
CA SER A 297 -0.22 -8.55 -5.36
C SER A 297 0.71 -9.73 -5.08
N LEU A 298 1.63 -9.59 -4.13
CA LEU A 298 2.63 -10.60 -3.79
C LEU A 298 2.15 -11.60 -2.73
N LEU A 299 1.08 -11.26 -2.01
CA LEU A 299 0.53 -12.10 -0.96
C LEU A 299 -0.41 -13.16 -1.57
N GLU A 300 -0.04 -14.43 -1.47
CA GLU A 300 -0.91 -15.54 -1.87
C GLU A 300 -2.02 -15.74 -0.80
N GLY A 301 -3.29 -15.53 -1.18
CA GLY A 301 -4.45 -15.98 -0.39
C GLY A 301 -4.77 -15.21 0.90
N ASN A 302 -4.40 -13.93 1.04
CA ASN A 302 -4.60 -13.16 2.28
C ASN A 302 -5.79 -12.17 2.23
N CYS A 303 -7.03 -12.69 2.22
CA CYS A 303 -8.24 -11.86 2.27
C CYS A 303 -8.28 -10.92 3.49
N CYS A 304 -7.73 -11.34 4.63
CA CYS A 304 -7.73 -10.53 5.86
C CYS A 304 -6.90 -9.25 5.72
N ILE A 305 -5.75 -9.32 5.04
CA ILE A 305 -4.90 -8.15 4.82
C ILE A 305 -5.57 -7.20 3.84
N ALA A 306 -6.26 -7.71 2.81
CA ALA A 306 -7.06 -6.90 1.91
C ALA A 306 -8.16 -6.11 2.67
N GLU A 307 -8.85 -6.72 3.63
CA GLU A 307 -9.83 -6.01 4.47
C GLU A 307 -9.18 -4.97 5.39
N ASP A 308 -8.00 -5.25 5.94
CA ASP A 308 -7.24 -4.26 6.71
C ASP A 308 -6.82 -3.07 5.82
N VAL A 309 -6.37 -3.32 4.59
CA VAL A 309 -6.06 -2.27 3.61
C VAL A 309 -7.33 -1.48 3.22
N TRP A 310 -8.46 -2.17 2.99
CA TRP A 310 -9.76 -1.53 2.71
C TRP A 310 -10.15 -0.54 3.78
N SER A 311 -9.98 -0.92 5.04
CA SER A 311 -10.38 -0.07 6.16
C SER A 311 -9.56 1.20 6.34
N LEU A 312 -8.40 1.32 5.67
CA LEU A 312 -7.68 2.57 5.45
C LEU A 312 -8.13 3.27 4.16
N LEU A 313 -8.25 2.54 3.05
CA LEU A 313 -8.70 3.06 1.75
C LEU A 313 -10.05 3.78 1.82
N LYS A 314 -11.02 3.23 2.56
CA LYS A 314 -12.36 3.81 2.71
C LYS A 314 -12.39 5.21 3.34
N LEU A 315 -11.30 5.65 3.97
CA LEU A 315 -11.17 7.01 4.51
C LEU A 315 -10.80 8.03 3.43
N PHE A 316 -10.32 7.56 2.26
CA PHE A 316 -10.03 8.42 1.13
C PHE A 316 -11.26 8.63 0.24
N PRO A 317 -11.42 9.82 -0.36
CA PRO A 317 -12.39 10.05 -1.43
C PRO A 317 -12.22 9.04 -2.57
N TYR A 318 -13.31 8.68 -3.25
CA TYR A 318 -13.29 7.68 -4.32
C TYR A 318 -12.34 8.07 -5.48
N GLN A 319 -12.17 9.37 -5.75
CA GLN A 319 -11.27 9.86 -6.80
C GLN A 319 -9.81 9.47 -6.52
N SER A 320 -9.37 9.63 -5.27
CA SER A 320 -8.03 9.22 -4.83
C SER A 320 -7.90 7.70 -4.90
N ARG A 321 -8.90 6.95 -4.40
CA ARG A 321 -8.92 5.47 -4.47
C ARG A 321 -8.75 4.96 -5.90
N TYR A 322 -9.48 5.50 -6.86
CA TYR A 322 -9.40 5.08 -8.27
C TYR A 322 -8.07 5.44 -8.91
N THR A 323 -7.47 6.57 -8.51
CA THR A 323 -6.11 6.93 -8.93
C THR A 323 -5.10 5.89 -8.43
N PHE A 324 -5.20 5.48 -7.17
CA PHE A 324 -4.35 4.42 -6.61
C PHE A 324 -4.51 3.09 -7.35
N TYR A 325 -5.74 2.68 -7.68
CA TYR A 325 -5.98 1.44 -8.43
C TYR A 325 -5.42 1.49 -9.84
N TYR A 326 -5.56 2.63 -10.52
CA TYR A 326 -5.00 2.82 -11.86
C TYR A 326 -3.47 2.78 -11.82
N ASN A 327 -2.83 3.47 -10.87
CA ASN A 327 -1.38 3.45 -10.67
C ASN A 327 -0.88 2.05 -10.33
N TRP A 328 -1.60 1.34 -9.45
CA TRP A 328 -1.29 -0.04 -9.08
C TRP A 328 -1.30 -0.98 -10.30
N LYS A 329 -2.31 -0.82 -11.16
CA LYS A 329 -2.47 -1.63 -12.38
C LYS A 329 -1.43 -1.31 -13.46
N THR A 330 -1.10 -0.04 -13.66
CA THR A 330 -0.30 0.41 -14.82
C THR A 330 1.18 0.59 -14.51
N THR A 331 1.49 1.21 -13.37
CA THR A 331 2.83 1.69 -13.05
C THR A 331 3.56 0.67 -12.18
N THR A 332 3.00 0.33 -11.03
CA THR A 332 3.72 -0.50 -10.02
C THR A 332 3.83 -1.95 -10.47
N ASN A 333 2.78 -2.52 -11.08
CA ASN A 333 2.82 -3.89 -11.59
C ASN A 333 3.70 -4.05 -12.84
N ALA A 334 4.14 -2.94 -13.44
CA ALA A 334 5.05 -2.94 -14.60
C ALA A 334 6.51 -2.65 -14.24
N SER A 335 6.80 -2.13 -13.04
CA SER A 335 8.16 -1.71 -12.65
C SER A 335 9.00 -2.83 -12.02
N HIS A 336 8.40 -3.71 -11.21
CA HIS A 336 9.16 -4.72 -10.46
C HIS A 336 9.14 -6.11 -11.12
N PRO A 337 10.30 -6.77 -11.32
CA PRO A 337 10.37 -8.11 -11.93
C PRO A 337 9.51 -9.18 -11.25
N MET A 338 9.39 -9.13 -9.92
CA MET A 338 8.54 -10.06 -9.16
C MET A 338 7.06 -9.80 -9.39
N LEU A 339 6.63 -8.53 -9.45
CA LEU A 339 5.25 -8.16 -9.75
C LEU A 339 4.88 -8.50 -11.20
N ILE A 340 5.80 -8.34 -12.14
CA ILE A 340 5.62 -8.77 -13.54
C ILE A 340 5.39 -10.29 -13.63
N LYS A 341 6.11 -11.09 -12.84
CA LYS A 341 5.89 -12.55 -12.80
C LYS A 341 4.51 -12.90 -12.23
N VAL A 342 4.08 -12.21 -11.18
CA VAL A 342 2.76 -12.45 -10.56
C VAL A 342 1.62 -11.90 -11.41
N LYS A 343 1.84 -10.88 -12.24
CA LYS A 343 0.91 -10.42 -13.28
C LYS A 343 0.49 -11.54 -14.23
N GLY A 344 1.36 -12.52 -14.50
CA GLY A 344 1.03 -13.70 -15.30
C GLY A 344 0.12 -14.71 -14.60
N LYS A 345 0.00 -14.65 -13.27
CA LYS A 345 -0.90 -15.49 -12.48
C LYS A 345 -2.23 -14.75 -12.24
N LEU A 346 -3.33 -15.23 -12.81
CA LEU A 346 -4.69 -14.77 -12.53
C LEU A 346 -5.10 -15.25 -11.12
N SER A 347 -4.67 -14.53 -10.08
CA SER A 347 -4.98 -14.81 -8.67
C SER A 347 -5.82 -13.71 -8.04
N HIS A 348 -6.59 -14.03 -6.98
CA HIS A 348 -7.31 -13.06 -6.13
C HIS A 348 -6.43 -11.89 -5.64
N SER A 349 -5.11 -12.07 -5.62
CA SER A 349 -4.11 -11.05 -5.29
C SER A 349 -4.06 -9.88 -6.29
N ASN A 350 -4.53 -10.08 -7.53
CA ASN A 350 -4.51 -9.08 -8.61
C ASN A 350 -5.90 -8.88 -9.23
N PRO A 351 -6.82 -8.19 -8.53
CA PRO A 351 -8.20 -8.03 -8.99
C PRO A 351 -8.33 -7.29 -10.33
N GLY A 352 -7.51 -6.26 -10.59
CA GLY A 352 -7.64 -5.42 -11.79
C GLY A 352 -7.55 -6.18 -13.11
N TYR A 353 -6.53 -7.03 -13.28
CA TYR A 353 -6.34 -7.79 -14.52
C TYR A 353 -7.39 -8.90 -14.72
N ILE A 354 -7.83 -9.53 -13.62
CA ILE A 354 -8.92 -10.51 -13.68
C ILE A 354 -10.21 -9.84 -14.13
N PHE A 355 -10.53 -8.66 -13.59
CA PHE A 355 -11.73 -7.95 -13.97
C PHE A 355 -11.68 -7.43 -15.40
N ASP A 356 -10.54 -6.95 -15.90
CA ASP A 356 -10.41 -6.62 -17.33
C ASP A 356 -10.76 -7.81 -18.23
N TYR A 357 -10.22 -8.99 -17.89
CA TYR A 357 -10.50 -10.21 -18.64
C TYR A 357 -11.98 -10.58 -18.56
N ILE A 358 -12.56 -10.61 -17.36
CA ILE A 358 -13.99 -10.92 -17.16
C ILE A 358 -14.88 -9.93 -17.91
N LEU A 359 -14.59 -8.64 -17.84
CA LEU A 359 -15.34 -7.60 -18.55
C LEU A 359 -15.21 -7.75 -20.06
N SER A 360 -14.03 -8.14 -20.58
CA SER A 360 -13.86 -8.45 -22.01
C SER A 360 -14.75 -9.61 -22.47
N GLN A 361 -14.92 -10.64 -21.61
CA GLN A 361 -15.80 -11.77 -21.89
C GLN A 361 -17.27 -11.36 -21.84
N ILE A 362 -17.69 -10.59 -20.84
CA ILE A 362 -19.07 -10.10 -20.72
C ILE A 362 -19.47 -9.19 -21.88
N GLN A 363 -18.54 -8.36 -22.35
CA GLN A 363 -18.77 -7.49 -23.50
C GLN A 363 -18.98 -8.26 -24.81
N THR A 364 -18.59 -9.53 -24.85
CA THR A 364 -18.76 -10.40 -26.02
C THR A 364 -19.96 -11.34 -25.84
N TRP A 365 -20.24 -11.76 -24.58
CA TRP A 365 -21.20 -12.83 -24.26
C TRP A 365 -22.15 -12.43 -23.12
N ASP A 366 -23.37 -12.02 -23.46
CA ASP A 366 -24.39 -11.58 -22.49
C ASP A 366 -24.86 -12.69 -21.55
N ASN A 367 -24.85 -13.94 -22.01
CA ASN A 367 -25.25 -15.10 -21.22
C ASN A 367 -24.32 -15.39 -20.04
N LEU A 368 -23.10 -14.85 -20.03
CA LEU A 368 -22.15 -14.99 -18.92
C LEU A 368 -22.42 -14.04 -17.74
N ILE A 369 -23.29 -13.04 -17.91
CA ILE A 369 -23.55 -12.01 -16.89
C ILE A 369 -24.00 -12.65 -15.56
N VAL A 370 -25.01 -13.52 -15.59
CA VAL A 370 -25.58 -14.11 -14.37
C VAL A 370 -24.58 -15.03 -13.66
N PRO A 371 -23.93 -16.01 -14.32
CA PRO A 371 -22.90 -16.84 -13.70
C PRO A 371 -21.73 -16.04 -13.11
N VAL A 372 -21.29 -14.98 -13.81
CA VAL A 372 -20.22 -14.12 -13.30
C VAL A 372 -20.68 -13.42 -12.03
N ILE A 373 -21.87 -12.79 -12.03
CA ILE A 373 -22.38 -12.09 -10.85
C ILE A 373 -22.45 -13.01 -9.64
N ASP A 374 -22.91 -14.25 -9.80
CA ASP A 374 -22.96 -15.22 -8.71
C ASP A 374 -21.56 -15.65 -8.23
N SER A 375 -20.57 -15.72 -9.13
CA SER A 375 -19.18 -16.01 -8.76
C SER A 375 -18.52 -14.89 -7.93
N LEU A 376 -18.96 -13.64 -8.11
CA LEU A 376 -18.40 -12.48 -7.41
C LEU A 376 -18.77 -12.39 -5.92
N LYS A 377 -19.63 -13.30 -5.41
CA LYS A 377 -20.16 -13.27 -4.03
C LYS A 377 -19.09 -13.26 -2.94
N TYR A 378 -17.96 -13.90 -3.20
CA TYR A 378 -16.87 -14.09 -2.23
C TYR A 378 -15.70 -13.13 -2.44
N LEU A 379 -15.91 -12.04 -3.20
CA LEU A 379 -14.91 -10.99 -3.34
C LEU A 379 -14.70 -10.22 -2.03
N THR A 380 -13.47 -9.71 -1.86
CA THR A 380 -13.12 -8.79 -0.78
C THR A 380 -13.70 -7.40 -1.03
N SER A 381 -13.80 -6.59 0.02
CA SER A 381 -14.28 -5.21 -0.06
C SER A 381 -13.44 -4.36 -1.04
N VAL A 382 -12.11 -4.51 -1.04
CA VAL A 382 -11.22 -3.85 -2.01
C VAL A 382 -11.54 -4.31 -3.43
N SER A 383 -11.75 -5.60 -3.64
CA SER A 383 -12.02 -6.15 -4.96
C SER A 383 -13.33 -5.60 -5.55
N TYR A 384 -14.36 -5.38 -4.74
CA TYR A 384 -15.59 -4.75 -5.22
C TYR A 384 -15.37 -3.31 -5.72
N ASP A 385 -14.54 -2.53 -5.03
CA ASP A 385 -14.24 -1.16 -5.41
C ASP A 385 -13.33 -1.09 -6.65
N VAL A 386 -12.35 -1.99 -6.74
CA VAL A 386 -11.53 -2.17 -7.95
C VAL A 386 -12.39 -2.59 -9.13
N LEU A 387 -13.41 -3.46 -8.93
CA LEU A 387 -14.36 -3.82 -9.98
C LEU A 387 -15.13 -2.59 -10.50
N ALA A 388 -15.57 -1.69 -9.62
CA ALA A 388 -16.23 -0.45 -10.02
C ALA A 388 -15.32 0.42 -10.90
N CYS A 389 -14.05 0.56 -10.49
CA CYS A 389 -13.03 1.26 -11.26
C CYS A 389 -12.82 0.62 -12.65
N CYS A 390 -12.70 -0.72 -12.72
CA CYS A 390 -12.56 -1.45 -13.98
C CYS A 390 -13.78 -1.29 -14.91
N VAL A 391 -15.00 -1.23 -14.37
CA VAL A 391 -16.21 -0.97 -15.17
C VAL A 391 -16.14 0.42 -15.79
N ILE A 392 -15.72 1.44 -15.03
CA ILE A 392 -15.57 2.82 -15.54
C ILE A 392 -14.45 2.91 -16.59
N GLU A 393 -13.33 2.23 -16.35
CA GLU A 393 -12.23 2.14 -17.32
C GLU A 393 -12.68 1.49 -18.62
N ALA A 394 -13.46 0.41 -18.54
CA ALA A 394 -14.02 -0.28 -19.70
C ALA A 394 -15.00 0.62 -20.50
N LEU A 395 -15.79 1.45 -19.83
CA LEU A 395 -16.69 2.45 -20.45
C LEU A 395 -15.92 3.63 -21.06
N GLY A 396 -14.78 4.00 -20.46
CA GLY A 396 -13.90 5.06 -20.91
C GLY A 396 -13.05 4.71 -22.13
N ASN A 397 -13.06 3.46 -22.59
CA ASN A 397 -12.21 3.01 -23.71
C ASN A 397 -12.63 3.67 -25.03
N SER A 398 -11.83 4.63 -25.50
CA SER A 398 -12.07 5.37 -26.74
C SER A 398 -11.87 4.55 -28.01
N ALA A 399 -11.20 3.39 -27.94
CA ALA A 399 -10.99 2.52 -29.10
C ALA A 399 -12.24 1.75 -29.52
N LYS A 400 -13.29 1.71 -28.68
CA LYS A 400 -14.53 1.00 -28.96
C LYS A 400 -15.61 1.96 -29.46
N GLU A 401 -16.10 1.69 -30.67
CA GLU A 401 -17.25 2.39 -31.22
C GLU A 401 -18.54 2.04 -30.45
N ARG A 402 -19.24 3.07 -29.99
CA ARG A 402 -20.53 2.95 -29.27
C ARG A 402 -21.71 2.66 -30.20
N MET A 403 -21.54 2.93 -31.49
CA MET A 403 -22.48 2.60 -32.55
C MET A 403 -21.99 1.37 -33.30
N LYS A 404 -22.93 0.55 -33.79
CA LYS A 404 -22.57 -0.50 -34.76
C LYS A 404 -22.08 0.12 -36.06
N HIS A 405 -21.33 -0.66 -36.84
CA HIS A 405 -20.87 -0.26 -38.19
C HIS A 405 -22.02 0.15 -39.13
N ASP A 406 -23.25 -0.32 -38.86
CA ASP A 406 -24.46 0.05 -39.62
C ASP A 406 -24.98 1.46 -39.31
N GLY A 407 -24.41 2.18 -38.33
CA GLY A 407 -24.78 3.55 -37.96
C GLY A 407 -26.20 3.74 -37.42
N THR A 408 -26.94 2.65 -37.17
CA THR A 408 -28.38 2.68 -36.85
C THR A 408 -28.74 2.11 -35.48
N SER A 409 -27.80 1.43 -34.81
CA SER A 409 -28.06 0.80 -33.52
C SER A 409 -26.88 0.89 -32.57
N ILE A 410 -27.20 0.81 -31.28
CA ILE A 410 -26.24 0.81 -30.18
C ILE A 410 -25.43 -0.49 -30.24
N SER A 411 -24.13 -0.38 -29.97
CA SER A 411 -23.23 -1.53 -29.91
C SER A 411 -23.65 -2.51 -28.80
N LEU A 412 -23.62 -3.81 -29.13
CA LEU A 412 -24.02 -4.87 -28.20
C LEU A 412 -23.19 -4.81 -26.92
N TRP A 413 -21.86 -4.66 -27.03
CA TRP A 413 -20.95 -4.62 -25.89
C TRP A 413 -21.32 -3.57 -24.83
N LEU A 414 -21.84 -2.41 -25.26
CA LEU A 414 -22.23 -1.33 -24.36
C LEU A 414 -23.52 -1.70 -23.61
N SER A 415 -24.47 -2.32 -24.31
CA SER A 415 -25.69 -2.86 -23.71
C SER A 415 -25.38 -3.97 -22.70
N SER A 416 -24.49 -4.90 -23.04
CA SER A 416 -24.04 -5.98 -22.15
C SER A 416 -23.38 -5.44 -20.89
N LEU A 417 -22.49 -4.46 -21.06
CA LEU A 417 -21.76 -3.84 -19.96
C LEU A 417 -22.67 -2.99 -19.06
N ALA A 418 -23.64 -2.27 -19.63
CA ALA A 418 -24.64 -1.51 -18.87
C ALA A 418 -25.54 -2.45 -18.04
N ASN A 419 -26.03 -3.54 -18.65
CA ASN A 419 -26.82 -4.56 -17.95
C ASN A 419 -26.02 -5.24 -16.83
N PHE A 420 -24.75 -5.58 -17.08
CA PHE A 420 -23.84 -6.10 -16.04
C PHE A 420 -23.64 -5.08 -14.91
N GLY A 421 -23.35 -3.82 -15.23
CA GLY A 421 -23.19 -2.74 -14.27
C GLY A 421 -24.41 -2.62 -13.35
N GLY A 422 -25.61 -2.44 -13.94
CA GLY A 422 -26.85 -2.34 -13.17
C GLY A 422 -27.11 -3.55 -12.26
N ALA A 423 -26.82 -4.77 -12.73
CA ALA A 423 -27.01 -5.98 -11.94
C ALA A 423 -25.98 -6.13 -10.80
N VAL A 424 -24.72 -5.74 -11.03
CA VAL A 424 -23.65 -5.74 -10.01
C VAL A 424 -23.93 -4.71 -8.91
N PHE A 425 -24.24 -3.46 -9.26
CA PHE A 425 -24.55 -2.40 -8.29
C PHE A 425 -25.86 -2.65 -7.52
N LYS A 426 -26.80 -3.40 -8.11
CA LYS A 426 -27.97 -3.92 -7.38
C LYS A 426 -27.56 -4.94 -6.33
N LYS A 427 -26.78 -5.96 -6.71
CA LYS A 427 -26.47 -7.11 -5.87
C LYS A 427 -25.50 -6.79 -4.73
N TYR A 428 -24.45 -6.03 -5.02
CA TYR A 428 -23.34 -5.77 -4.10
C TYR A 428 -23.36 -4.33 -3.57
N PRO A 429 -22.90 -4.08 -2.33
CA PRO A 429 -22.82 -2.74 -1.74
C PRO A 429 -21.59 -1.98 -2.24
N ILE A 430 -21.54 -1.76 -3.54
CA ILE A 430 -20.47 -1.01 -4.21
C ILE A 430 -20.88 0.45 -4.31
N ASP A 431 -19.93 1.34 -4.08
CA ASP A 431 -20.12 2.78 -4.25
C ASP A 431 -20.31 3.12 -5.75
N ILE A 432 -21.48 3.65 -6.10
CA ILE A 432 -21.84 3.97 -7.50
C ILE A 432 -21.47 5.41 -7.90
N SER A 433 -21.02 6.21 -6.93
CA SER A 433 -20.65 7.62 -7.08
C SER A 433 -19.72 7.89 -8.27
N GLY A 434 -18.71 7.05 -8.49
CA GLY A 434 -17.81 7.18 -9.63
C GLY A 434 -18.47 6.95 -10.99
N LEU A 435 -19.44 6.04 -11.08
CA LEU A 435 -20.18 5.76 -12.32
C LEU A 435 -21.16 6.89 -12.65
N LEU A 436 -21.85 7.43 -11.64
CA LEU A 436 -22.78 8.54 -11.81
C LEU A 436 -22.05 9.80 -12.28
N GLN A 437 -20.90 10.10 -11.68
CA GLN A 437 -20.05 11.21 -12.12
C GLN A 437 -19.53 10.99 -13.55
N HIS A 438 -19.16 9.75 -13.91
CA HIS A 438 -18.74 9.42 -15.28
C HIS A 438 -19.87 9.72 -16.26
N VAL A 439 -21.11 9.26 -16.00
CA VAL A 439 -22.26 9.54 -16.86
C VAL A 439 -22.50 11.05 -16.96
N ALA A 440 -22.51 11.79 -15.84
CA ALA A 440 -22.67 13.24 -15.84
C ALA A 440 -21.65 13.92 -16.76
N ASN A 441 -20.37 13.54 -16.64
CA ASN A 441 -19.29 14.08 -17.47
C ASN A 441 -19.47 13.74 -18.96
N GLN A 442 -19.97 12.54 -19.30
CA GLN A 442 -20.24 12.18 -20.70
C GLN A 442 -21.43 12.95 -21.28
N LEU A 443 -22.46 13.23 -20.48
CA LEU A 443 -23.59 14.06 -20.90
C LEU A 443 -23.17 15.51 -21.14
N ILE A 444 -22.32 16.06 -20.27
CA ILE A 444 -21.72 17.38 -20.48
C ILE A 444 -20.89 17.40 -21.78
N ALA A 445 -20.21 16.30 -22.10
CA ALA A 445 -19.48 16.13 -23.36
C ALA A 445 -20.38 15.83 -24.58
N GLY A 446 -21.71 15.83 -24.41
CA GLY A 446 -22.69 15.63 -25.48
C GLY A 446 -22.84 14.18 -25.97
N LYS A 447 -22.31 13.18 -25.24
CA LYS A 447 -22.41 11.77 -25.64
C LYS A 447 -23.71 11.15 -25.14
N SER A 448 -24.76 11.23 -25.95
CA SER A 448 -26.11 10.73 -25.63
C SER A 448 -26.17 9.23 -25.34
N LEU A 449 -25.35 8.41 -26.01
CA LEU A 449 -25.36 6.95 -25.92
C LEU A 449 -25.08 6.41 -24.50
N ASP A 450 -24.31 7.16 -23.71
CA ASP A 450 -23.94 6.74 -22.34
C ASP A 450 -25.13 6.87 -21.36
N LEU A 451 -26.26 7.48 -21.78
CA LEU A 451 -27.54 7.44 -21.03
C LEU A 451 -28.07 6.02 -20.82
N LEU A 452 -27.71 5.07 -21.70
CA LEU A 452 -28.07 3.65 -21.53
C LEU A 452 -27.64 3.10 -20.17
N ILE A 453 -26.48 3.55 -19.68
CA ILE A 453 -25.91 3.11 -18.40
C ILE A 453 -26.83 3.55 -17.25
N LEU A 454 -27.31 4.79 -17.28
CA LEU A 454 -28.21 5.31 -16.26
C LEU A 454 -29.58 4.62 -16.33
N LYS A 455 -30.12 4.37 -17.53
CA LYS A 455 -31.36 3.62 -17.75
C LYS A 455 -31.31 2.25 -17.06
N GLU A 456 -30.25 1.47 -17.31
CA GLU A 456 -30.06 0.14 -16.71
C GLU A 456 -29.83 0.20 -15.20
N VAL A 457 -29.03 1.15 -14.71
CA VAL A 457 -28.78 1.33 -13.27
C VAL A 457 -30.08 1.60 -12.52
N VAL A 458 -30.89 2.57 -12.98
CA VAL A 458 -32.16 2.92 -12.35
C VAL A 458 -33.14 1.74 -12.44
N GLN A 459 -33.20 1.07 -13.59
CA GLN A 459 -34.05 -0.10 -13.78
C GLN A 459 -33.73 -1.20 -12.77
N LYS A 460 -32.46 -1.60 -12.66
CA LYS A 460 -32.07 -2.73 -11.80
C LYS A 460 -32.08 -2.35 -10.32
N MET A 461 -31.63 -1.15 -9.94
CA MET A 461 -31.47 -0.74 -8.55
C MET A 461 -32.76 -0.21 -7.91
N ALA A 462 -33.60 0.50 -8.66
CA ALA A 462 -34.88 1.03 -8.18
C ALA A 462 -36.08 0.17 -8.58
N GLY A 463 -35.97 -0.64 -9.63
CA GLY A 463 -37.08 -1.47 -10.12
C GLY A 463 -38.12 -0.69 -10.91
N ILE A 464 -37.79 0.52 -11.37
CA ILE A 464 -38.68 1.36 -12.16
C ILE A 464 -38.39 1.06 -13.63
N GLU A 465 -39.36 0.50 -14.34
CA GLU A 465 -39.26 0.18 -15.77
C GLU A 465 -40.02 1.22 -16.59
N ALA A 466 -39.42 1.67 -17.70
CA ALA A 466 -40.16 2.41 -18.72
C ALA A 466 -41.03 1.39 -19.47
N SER A 467 -42.36 1.51 -19.35
CA SER A 467 -43.29 0.62 -20.04
C SER A 467 -43.53 1.14 -21.45
N GLU A 468 -43.07 0.39 -22.46
CA GLU A 468 -43.24 0.73 -23.88
C GLU A 468 -44.63 0.29 -24.40
N GLU A 469 -45.22 -0.76 -23.82
CA GLU A 469 -46.51 -1.32 -24.24
C GLU A 469 -47.43 -1.53 -23.03
N MET A 470 -48.36 -0.59 -22.82
CA MET A 470 -49.38 -0.67 -21.77
C MET A 470 -50.76 -0.91 -22.35
N THR A 471 -51.53 -1.82 -21.75
CA THR A 471 -52.96 -1.98 -22.07
C THR A 471 -53.76 -0.80 -21.52
N ALA A 472 -54.96 -0.56 -22.07
CA ALA A 472 -55.84 0.51 -21.60
C ALA A 472 -56.19 0.37 -20.10
N GLU A 473 -56.43 -0.86 -19.63
CA GLU A 473 -56.69 -1.15 -18.21
C GLU A 473 -55.48 -0.83 -17.32
N GLN A 474 -54.25 -1.10 -17.81
CA GLN A 474 -53.03 -0.76 -17.08
C GLN A 474 -52.78 0.75 -17.04
N LEU A 475 -53.09 1.47 -18.13
CA LEU A 475 -53.05 2.92 -18.16
C LEU A 475 -54.02 3.52 -17.15
N GLU A 476 -55.25 3.02 -17.08
CA GLU A 476 -56.23 3.43 -16.07
C GLU A 476 -55.72 3.13 -14.65
N ALA A 477 -55.17 1.93 -14.41
CA ALA A 477 -54.60 1.57 -13.12
C ALA A 477 -53.45 2.50 -12.69
N MET A 478 -52.62 2.95 -13.64
CA MET A 478 -51.52 3.89 -13.40
C MET A 478 -51.98 5.30 -13.01
N THR A 479 -53.21 5.68 -13.34
CA THR A 479 -53.82 6.95 -12.92
C THR A 479 -54.46 6.88 -11.52
N GLY A 480 -54.54 5.68 -10.93
CA GLY A 480 -55.11 5.47 -9.60
C GLY A 480 -54.19 5.85 -8.44
N GLY A 481 -54.63 5.51 -7.23
CA GLY A 481 -53.83 5.66 -6.02
C GLY A 481 -52.62 4.72 -6.00
N GLU A 482 -51.70 4.95 -5.06
CA GLU A 482 -50.43 4.20 -4.94
C GLU A 482 -50.62 2.68 -4.96
N LEU A 483 -51.65 2.17 -4.28
CA LEU A 483 -51.98 0.74 -4.26
C LEU A 483 -52.35 0.21 -5.66
N LEU A 484 -53.22 0.92 -6.38
CA LEU A 484 -53.65 0.50 -7.72
C LEU A 484 -52.50 0.59 -8.72
N ARG A 485 -51.65 1.62 -8.60
CA ARG A 485 -50.42 1.75 -9.38
C ARG A 485 -49.44 0.61 -9.09
N SER A 486 -49.36 0.15 -7.84
CA SER A 486 -48.47 -0.96 -7.47
C SER A 486 -48.94 -2.31 -8.00
N GLU A 487 -50.25 -2.54 -8.08
CA GLU A 487 -50.85 -3.78 -8.58
C GLU A 487 -50.95 -3.80 -10.12
N GLY A 488 -51.29 -2.67 -10.74
CA GLY A 488 -51.47 -2.56 -12.20
C GLY A 488 -50.21 -2.19 -12.98
N GLY A 489 -49.20 -1.60 -12.32
CA GLY A 489 -48.01 -1.06 -12.98
C GLY A 489 -46.85 -2.03 -13.20
N TYR A 490 -46.77 -3.15 -12.47
CA TYR A 490 -45.61 -4.04 -12.50
C TYR A 490 -46.00 -5.50 -12.69
N PHE A 491 -45.77 -6.05 -13.89
CA PHE A 491 -45.91 -7.49 -14.15
C PHE A 491 -44.83 -8.31 -13.42
N ASN A 492 -43.62 -7.74 -13.33
CA ASN A 492 -42.52 -8.27 -12.55
C ASN A 492 -42.40 -7.46 -11.25
N GLN A 493 -42.97 -7.96 -10.16
CA GLN A 493 -42.64 -7.42 -8.83
C GLN A 493 -41.13 -7.60 -8.61
N MET A 494 -40.35 -6.55 -8.89
CA MET A 494 -38.94 -6.48 -8.53
C MET A 494 -38.86 -6.50 -7.01
N ARG A 495 -38.71 -7.69 -6.43
CA ARG A 495 -38.55 -7.87 -4.99
C ARG A 495 -37.13 -7.44 -4.60
N ASN A 496 -36.99 -6.87 -3.40
CA ASN A 496 -35.71 -6.51 -2.78
C ASN A 496 -34.95 -5.29 -3.34
N VAL A 497 -35.62 -4.31 -3.97
CA VAL A 497 -34.97 -3.06 -4.45
C VAL A 497 -34.87 -1.93 -3.41
N LYS A 498 -35.54 -2.03 -2.24
CA LYS A 498 -35.52 -0.93 -1.25
C LYS A 498 -34.10 -0.54 -0.80
N LYS A 499 -33.24 -1.52 -0.50
CA LYS A 499 -31.86 -1.25 -0.06
C LYS A 499 -30.99 -0.69 -1.18
N SER A 500 -31.09 -1.24 -2.39
CA SER A 500 -30.33 -0.74 -3.55
C SER A 500 -30.79 0.65 -3.98
N SER A 501 -32.10 0.91 -3.96
CA SER A 501 -32.71 2.21 -4.25
C SER A 501 -32.24 3.27 -3.26
N GLN A 502 -32.22 2.94 -1.97
CA GLN A 502 -31.73 3.83 -0.92
C GLN A 502 -30.24 4.16 -1.10
N ARG A 503 -29.38 3.17 -1.43
CA ARG A 503 -27.96 3.43 -1.73
C ARG A 503 -27.78 4.34 -2.95
N LEU A 504 -28.57 4.13 -4.00
CA LEU A 504 -28.55 4.98 -5.19
C LEU A 504 -28.94 6.42 -4.84
N LYS A 505 -29.98 6.60 -4.02
CA LYS A 505 -30.40 7.91 -3.51
C LYS A 505 -29.29 8.59 -2.70
N GLU A 506 -28.69 7.88 -1.75
CA GLU A 506 -27.63 8.40 -0.89
C GLU A 506 -26.43 8.87 -1.71
N SER A 507 -25.94 8.04 -2.64
CA SER A 507 -24.83 8.39 -3.54
C SER A 507 -25.13 9.63 -4.42
N LEU A 508 -26.37 9.77 -4.90
CA LEU A 508 -26.80 10.94 -5.67
C LEU A 508 -26.87 12.23 -4.84
N LEU A 509 -27.21 12.11 -3.55
CA LEU A 509 -27.29 13.25 -2.63
C LEU A 509 -25.91 13.65 -2.12
N ASP A 510 -25.04 12.69 -1.80
CA ASP A 510 -23.68 12.95 -1.30
C ASP A 510 -22.81 13.68 -2.34
N GLN A 511 -23.05 13.44 -3.63
CA GLN A 511 -22.37 14.13 -4.74
C GLN A 511 -23.14 15.34 -5.29
N ASP A 512 -24.31 15.67 -4.74
CA ASP A 512 -25.23 16.69 -5.27
C ASP A 512 -25.58 16.52 -6.76
N LEU A 513 -25.55 15.29 -7.30
CA LEU A 513 -25.83 14.98 -8.71
C LEU A 513 -27.31 14.78 -9.04
N ALA A 514 -28.18 14.67 -8.03
CA ALA A 514 -29.61 14.35 -8.19
C ALA A 514 -30.35 15.25 -9.19
N ILE A 515 -30.27 16.58 -9.01
CA ILE A 515 -30.91 17.55 -9.90
C ILE A 515 -30.06 17.81 -11.16
N PRO A 516 -28.73 17.98 -11.08
CA PRO A 516 -27.89 18.18 -12.27
C PRO A 516 -28.07 17.11 -13.34
N LEU A 517 -28.11 15.81 -12.99
CA LEU A 517 -28.36 14.75 -13.97
C LEU A 517 -29.73 14.89 -14.65
N CYS A 518 -30.75 15.32 -13.91
CA CYS A 518 -32.08 15.55 -14.45
C CYS A 518 -32.10 16.70 -15.46
N LEU A 519 -31.40 17.80 -15.16
CA LEU A 519 -31.26 18.94 -16.07
C LEU A 519 -30.44 18.58 -17.30
N LEU A 520 -29.34 17.84 -17.13
CA LEU A 520 -28.51 17.35 -18.23
C LEU A 520 -29.30 16.44 -19.17
N MET A 521 -30.13 15.53 -18.65
CA MET A 521 -31.01 14.71 -19.50
C MET A 521 -32.04 15.55 -20.26
N ALA A 522 -32.65 16.54 -19.61
CA ALA A 522 -33.61 17.45 -20.25
C ALA A 522 -32.97 18.26 -21.39
N GLN A 523 -31.74 18.74 -21.18
CA GLN A 523 -30.97 19.46 -22.20
C GLN A 523 -30.48 18.54 -23.31
N GLN A 524 -30.01 17.33 -22.96
CA GLN A 524 -29.54 16.35 -23.92
C GLN A 524 -30.65 15.92 -24.88
N ARG A 525 -31.91 15.87 -24.42
CA ARG A 525 -33.07 15.62 -25.28
C ARG A 525 -33.17 16.60 -26.45
N ASN A 526 -32.98 17.90 -26.19
CA ASN A 526 -32.92 18.92 -27.24
C ASN A 526 -31.65 18.78 -28.09
N CYS A 527 -30.50 18.47 -27.46
CA CYS A 527 -29.24 18.28 -28.15
C CYS A 527 -29.30 17.15 -29.19
N ILE A 528 -29.92 16.01 -28.85
CA ILE A 528 -30.11 14.87 -29.76
C ILE A 528 -30.90 15.31 -31.00
N LEU A 529 -31.94 16.13 -30.83
CA LEU A 529 -32.80 16.58 -31.92
C LEU A 529 -32.09 17.56 -32.87
N TYR A 530 -31.28 18.49 -32.35
CA TYR A 530 -30.73 19.61 -33.13
C TYR A 530 -29.24 19.50 -33.47
N HIS A 531 -28.43 18.77 -32.71
CA HIS A 531 -26.99 18.65 -32.94
C HIS A 531 -26.58 17.28 -33.51
N GLU A 532 -27.22 16.18 -33.08
CA GLU A 532 -26.90 14.84 -33.58
C GLU A 532 -27.62 14.50 -34.90
N SER A 533 -28.64 15.28 -35.28
CA SER A 533 -29.42 15.11 -36.51
C SER A 533 -28.66 15.43 -37.80
N ASP A 534 -27.62 16.27 -37.72
CA ASP A 534 -26.82 16.65 -38.88
C ASP A 534 -25.90 15.51 -39.37
N ASN A 535 -25.47 14.62 -38.47
CA ASN A 535 -24.44 13.60 -38.74
C ASN A 535 -24.96 12.15 -38.67
N SER A 536 -26.19 11.92 -38.20
CA SER A 536 -26.71 10.59 -37.89
C SER A 536 -27.99 10.26 -38.66
N HIS A 537 -28.26 8.97 -38.86
CA HIS A 537 -29.52 8.54 -39.46
C HIS A 537 -30.72 8.91 -38.57
N VAL A 538 -31.79 9.46 -39.16
CA VAL A 538 -33.01 9.89 -38.46
C VAL A 538 -33.62 8.79 -37.58
N LYS A 539 -33.53 7.52 -37.99
CA LYS A 539 -34.01 6.37 -37.20
C LYS A 539 -33.23 6.21 -35.88
N LEU A 540 -31.91 6.46 -35.91
CA LEU A 540 -31.09 6.45 -34.72
C LEU A 540 -31.45 7.64 -33.82
N VAL A 541 -31.58 8.83 -34.39
CA VAL A 541 -31.96 10.05 -33.66
C VAL A 541 -33.31 9.86 -32.94
N GLY A 542 -34.31 9.29 -33.62
CA GLY A 542 -35.60 8.96 -33.00
C GLY A 542 -35.45 7.98 -31.84
N LYS A 543 -34.68 6.90 -32.02
CA LYS A 543 -34.42 5.93 -30.96
C LYS A 543 -33.68 6.54 -29.76
N LEU A 544 -32.71 7.41 -30.00
CA LEU A 544 -31.97 8.10 -28.93
C LEU A 544 -32.85 9.10 -28.19
N TYR A 545 -33.72 9.79 -28.92
CA TYR A 545 -34.69 10.71 -28.34
C TYR A 545 -35.66 9.96 -27.42
N ASP A 546 -36.25 8.86 -27.90
CA ASP A 546 -37.15 8.00 -27.12
C ASP A 546 -36.43 7.45 -25.88
N GLN A 547 -35.20 6.94 -26.04
CA GLN A 547 -34.40 6.43 -24.93
C GLN A 547 -34.08 7.53 -23.89
N CYS A 548 -33.76 8.75 -24.33
CA CYS A 548 -33.51 9.86 -23.43
C CYS A 548 -34.79 10.24 -22.66
N GLN A 549 -35.94 10.26 -23.34
CA GLN A 549 -37.23 10.55 -22.74
C GLN A 549 -37.61 9.48 -21.71
N ASP A 550 -37.45 8.19 -22.04
CA ASP A 550 -37.67 7.08 -21.13
C ASP A 550 -36.82 7.21 -19.87
N THR A 551 -35.53 7.46 -20.06
CA THR A 551 -34.56 7.56 -18.95
C THR A 551 -34.90 8.75 -18.06
N LEU A 552 -35.31 9.88 -18.65
CA LEU A 552 -35.76 11.07 -17.92
C LEU A 552 -37.02 10.78 -17.08
N VAL A 553 -38.02 10.10 -17.65
CA VAL A 553 -39.26 9.74 -16.93
C VAL A 553 -38.98 8.71 -15.83
N GLN A 554 -38.14 7.72 -16.12
CA GLN A 554 -37.73 6.69 -15.17
C GLN A 554 -36.99 7.32 -13.98
N TYR A 555 -36.02 8.21 -14.25
CA TYR A 555 -35.25 8.90 -13.24
C TYR A 555 -36.08 9.94 -12.46
N GLY A 556 -36.93 10.71 -13.14
CA GLY A 556 -37.85 11.65 -12.50
C GLY A 556 -38.80 10.95 -11.54
N SER A 557 -39.34 9.79 -11.95
CA SER A 557 -40.18 8.95 -11.10
C SER A 557 -39.40 8.35 -9.92
N PHE A 558 -38.14 7.96 -10.13
CA PHE A 558 -37.24 7.53 -9.06
C PHE A 558 -37.05 8.62 -8.00
N LEU A 559 -36.73 9.84 -8.44
CA LEU A 559 -36.55 10.98 -7.54
C LEU A 559 -37.84 11.29 -6.77
N ALA A 560 -38.97 11.37 -7.47
CA ALA A 560 -40.26 11.66 -6.85
C ALA A 560 -40.69 10.60 -5.82
N ASN A 561 -40.37 9.33 -6.04
CA ASN A 561 -40.77 8.26 -5.12
C ASN A 561 -39.82 8.09 -3.91
N ASN A 562 -38.53 8.43 -4.07
CA ASN A 562 -37.53 8.13 -3.04
C ASN A 562 -37.05 9.36 -2.25
N LEU A 563 -37.16 10.58 -2.80
CA LEU A 563 -36.78 11.82 -2.09
C LEU A 563 -37.94 12.35 -1.27
N ASN A 564 -37.61 13.03 -0.17
CA ASN A 564 -38.60 13.79 0.56
C ASN A 564 -39.03 14.99 -0.30
N MET A 565 -40.33 15.28 -0.33
CA MET A 565 -40.87 16.34 -1.17
C MET A 565 -40.32 17.74 -0.83
N GLU A 566 -40.02 18.00 0.45
CA GLU A 566 -39.39 19.25 0.88
C GLU A 566 -37.94 19.37 0.36
N ASP A 567 -37.13 18.32 0.51
CA ASP A 567 -35.76 18.28 -0.01
C ASP A 567 -35.74 18.41 -1.53
N TYR A 568 -36.70 17.80 -2.22
CA TYR A 568 -36.86 17.90 -3.67
C TYR A 568 -37.24 19.33 -4.09
N ALA A 569 -38.20 19.96 -3.41
CA ALA A 569 -38.66 21.31 -3.71
C ALA A 569 -37.58 22.38 -3.44
N ASN A 570 -36.76 22.20 -2.41
CA ASN A 570 -35.67 23.13 -2.08
C ASN A 570 -34.50 23.05 -3.07
N ARG A 571 -34.27 21.87 -3.67
CA ARG A 571 -33.15 21.63 -4.60
C ARG A 571 -33.51 21.92 -6.06
N LEU A 572 -34.79 21.80 -6.43
CA LEU A 572 -35.24 22.08 -7.80
C LEU A 572 -35.43 23.59 -8.01
N PRO A 573 -34.81 24.19 -9.04
CA PRO A 573 -35.08 25.59 -9.41
C PRO A 573 -36.57 25.82 -9.74
N PRO A 574 -37.09 27.04 -9.57
CA PRO A 574 -38.46 27.35 -9.95
C PRO A 574 -38.68 27.18 -11.45
N VAL A 575 -39.92 26.89 -11.85
CA VAL A 575 -40.29 26.62 -13.26
C VAL A 575 -39.85 27.75 -14.19
N SER A 576 -39.94 29.01 -13.74
CA SER A 576 -39.44 30.16 -14.48
C SER A 576 -37.95 30.05 -14.80
N ALA A 577 -37.11 29.78 -13.79
CA ALA A 577 -35.67 29.61 -13.96
C ALA A 577 -35.31 28.40 -14.84
N LEU A 578 -36.04 27.28 -14.71
CA LEU A 578 -35.86 26.10 -15.58
C LEU A 578 -36.06 26.44 -17.06
N MET A 579 -37.04 27.29 -17.38
CA MET A 579 -37.32 27.71 -18.76
C MET A 579 -36.35 28.80 -19.23
N THR A 580 -36.05 29.81 -18.40
CA THR A 580 -35.25 30.97 -18.82
C THR A 580 -33.74 30.74 -18.72
N GLU A 581 -33.25 30.20 -17.61
CA GLU A 581 -31.81 30.05 -17.35
C GLU A 581 -31.29 28.72 -17.90
N TYR A 582 -32.04 27.63 -17.71
CA TYR A 582 -31.63 26.29 -18.13
C TYR A 582 -32.12 25.90 -19.54
N SER A 583 -32.94 26.73 -20.18
CA SER A 583 -33.49 26.50 -21.53
C SER A 583 -34.19 25.14 -21.70
N ILE A 584 -34.88 24.67 -20.66
CA ILE A 584 -35.63 23.41 -20.69
C ILE A 584 -37.01 23.64 -21.32
N GLN A 585 -37.47 22.68 -22.12
CA GLN A 585 -38.80 22.74 -22.73
C GLN A 585 -39.91 22.69 -21.67
N THR A 586 -41.00 23.39 -21.94
CA THR A 586 -42.12 23.60 -21.00
C THR A 586 -42.72 22.29 -20.49
N ASP A 587 -42.86 21.29 -21.36
CA ASP A 587 -43.39 19.97 -21.00
C ASP A 587 -42.57 19.28 -19.90
N VAL A 588 -41.23 19.31 -20.01
CA VAL A 588 -40.32 18.73 -19.02
C VAL A 588 -40.25 19.57 -17.76
N ALA A 589 -40.21 20.89 -17.89
CA ALA A 589 -40.18 21.78 -16.74
C ALA A 589 -41.38 21.53 -15.81
N PHE A 590 -42.59 21.42 -16.39
CA PHE A 590 -43.78 21.07 -15.63
C PHE A 590 -43.80 19.61 -15.15
N TYR A 591 -43.26 18.67 -15.91
CA TYR A 591 -43.14 17.28 -15.45
C TYR A 591 -42.30 17.17 -14.17
N LEU A 592 -41.15 17.85 -14.13
CA LEU A 592 -40.25 17.85 -12.97
C LEU A 592 -40.83 18.62 -11.78
N SER A 593 -41.51 19.74 -12.02
CA SER A 593 -42.10 20.53 -10.92
C SER A 593 -43.43 19.97 -10.40
N ARG A 594 -44.09 19.06 -11.11
CA ARG A 594 -45.41 18.51 -10.70
C ARG A 594 -45.42 17.91 -9.30
N PRO A 595 -44.46 17.05 -8.89
CA PRO A 595 -44.45 16.48 -7.54
C PRO A 595 -44.35 17.54 -6.44
N SER A 596 -43.51 18.56 -6.62
CA SER A 596 -43.36 19.64 -5.64
C SER A 596 -44.61 20.53 -5.59
N LEU A 597 -45.16 20.90 -6.76
CA LEU A 597 -46.40 21.68 -6.84
C LEU A 597 -47.58 20.95 -6.20
N ASN A 598 -47.76 19.66 -6.49
CA ASN A 598 -48.81 18.84 -5.90
C ASN A 598 -48.68 18.76 -4.38
N HIS A 599 -47.46 18.68 -3.85
CA HIS A 599 -47.23 18.67 -2.42
C HIS A 599 -47.61 20.02 -1.78
N ILE A 600 -47.17 21.14 -2.35
CA ILE A 600 -47.50 22.49 -1.89
C ILE A 600 -49.02 22.71 -1.92
N LEU A 601 -49.68 22.31 -3.01
CA LEU A 601 -51.13 22.36 -3.17
C LEU A 601 -51.85 21.55 -2.10
N ASN A 602 -51.43 20.30 -1.89
CA ASN A 602 -52.05 19.40 -0.91
C ASN A 602 -51.85 19.90 0.53
N SER A 603 -50.66 20.42 0.85
CA SER A 603 -50.36 21.00 2.17
C SER A 603 -51.26 22.20 2.46
N LYS A 604 -51.35 23.16 1.53
CA LYS A 604 -52.21 24.34 1.66
C LYS A 604 -53.70 23.97 1.70
N PHE A 605 -54.10 22.96 0.94
CA PHE A 605 -55.46 22.41 0.99
C PHE A 605 -55.77 21.77 2.34
N GLU A 606 -54.83 21.04 2.94
CA GLU A 606 -54.99 20.47 4.28
C GLU A 606 -55.05 21.55 5.37
N GLU A 607 -54.25 22.60 5.27
CA GLU A 607 -54.31 23.75 6.18
C GLU A 607 -55.69 24.41 6.16
N LEU A 608 -56.21 24.70 4.98
CA LEU A 608 -57.56 25.27 4.81
C LEU A 608 -58.65 24.31 5.28
N ARG A 609 -58.47 23.00 5.08
CA ARG A 609 -59.38 21.96 5.59
C ARG A 609 -59.36 21.86 7.12
N LYS A 610 -58.24 22.15 7.77
CA LYS A 610 -58.13 22.20 9.24
C LYS A 610 -58.80 23.47 9.81
N GLN A 611 -58.72 24.59 9.10
CA GLN A 611 -59.34 25.86 9.49
C GLN A 611 -60.87 25.85 9.30
N ASP A 612 -61.38 25.21 8.25
CA ASP A 612 -62.79 25.19 7.92
C ASP A 612 -63.44 23.81 8.19
N LYS A 613 -64.09 23.66 9.36
CA LYS A 613 -64.75 22.39 9.76
C LYS A 613 -65.86 21.96 8.78
N SER A 614 -66.43 22.89 8.01
CA SER A 614 -67.45 22.60 6.97
C SER A 614 -66.88 21.80 5.78
N MET A 615 -65.56 21.77 5.64
CA MET A 615 -64.82 21.17 4.54
C MET A 615 -64.70 19.64 4.67
N LYS A 616 -65.08 19.06 5.81
CA LYS A 616 -65.15 17.59 6.04
C LYS A 616 -66.39 16.92 5.44
N THR A 617 -67.44 17.69 5.15
CA THR A 617 -68.76 17.21 4.68
C THR A 617 -69.02 17.50 3.20
N LEU A 618 -68.01 17.99 2.45
CA LEU A 618 -68.16 18.33 1.04
C LEU A 618 -68.29 17.08 0.17
N THR A 619 -69.17 17.14 -0.82
CA THR A 619 -69.25 16.14 -1.90
C THR A 619 -68.04 16.23 -2.83
N THR A 620 -67.66 15.14 -3.49
CA THR A 620 -66.51 15.05 -4.41
C THR A 620 -66.41 16.23 -5.40
N PRO A 621 -67.48 16.67 -6.09
CA PRO A 621 -67.40 17.83 -6.99
C PRO A 621 -67.18 19.18 -6.27
N GLN A 622 -67.65 19.33 -5.03
CA GLN A 622 -67.43 20.54 -4.24
C GLN A 622 -66.00 20.59 -3.65
N SER A 623 -65.41 19.45 -3.31
CA SER A 623 -63.99 19.38 -2.93
C SER A 623 -63.08 19.73 -4.10
N THR A 624 -63.42 19.31 -5.33
CA THR A 624 -62.64 19.67 -6.54
C THR A 624 -62.68 21.17 -6.81
N LYS A 625 -63.85 21.83 -6.65
CA LYS A 625 -63.95 23.29 -6.79
C LYS A 625 -63.10 24.04 -5.76
N LYS A 626 -63.16 23.65 -4.49
CA LYS A 626 -62.28 24.25 -3.46
C LYS A 626 -60.80 23.97 -3.74
N TYR A 627 -60.45 22.80 -4.26
CA TYR A 627 -59.07 22.50 -4.66
C TYR A 627 -58.57 23.42 -5.77
N ILE A 628 -59.42 23.72 -6.77
CA ILE A 628 -59.12 24.69 -7.83
C ILE A 628 -58.97 26.10 -7.27
N GLU A 629 -59.82 26.52 -6.33
CA GLU A 629 -59.67 27.81 -5.65
C GLU A 629 -58.33 27.91 -4.89
N VAL A 630 -57.92 26.85 -4.19
CA VAL A 630 -56.61 26.79 -3.53
C VAL A 630 -55.45 26.87 -4.53
N ALA A 631 -55.60 26.23 -5.68
CA ALA A 631 -54.61 26.28 -6.74
C ALA A 631 -54.47 27.67 -7.39
N LEU A 632 -55.54 28.47 -7.42
CA LEU A 632 -55.51 29.85 -7.93
C LEU A 632 -54.91 30.85 -6.92
N ILE A 633 -54.82 30.48 -5.64
CA ILE A 633 -54.23 31.29 -4.56
C ILE A 633 -52.72 31.03 -4.43
N LEU A 634 -52.20 29.98 -5.07
CA LEU A 634 -50.77 29.67 -5.21
C LEU A 634 -50.28 30.18 -6.55
#